data_AF-A0A3L7NL26-F1
#
_entry.id   AF-A0A3L7NL26-F1
#
_cell.length_a   1.000
_cell.length_b   1.000
_cell.length_c   1.000
_cell.angle_alpha   90.00
_cell.angle_beta   90.00
_cell.angle_gamma   90.00
#
_symmetry.space_group_name_H-M   'P 1'
#
loop_
_entity.id
_entity.type
_entity.pdbx_description
1 polymer ?
#
loop_
_entity_poly.entity_id
_entity_poly.type
_entity_poly.pdbx_seq_one_letter_code
_entity_poly.pdbx_strand_id
1 'polypeptide(L)'
;MHSLRTWIIIFLLSAVGLLSGLSRAADEPVDAAAGQPLSGWLHSGDLWLLTGPDGADLPAEAVLHDFPLVVRLDDEFFDFRQAQPHGEDLRITSDSGKVLPHEIEAWDRASGSATIWVRVPVIHGHDRQRLTLHWGNPQALAVSDGAAVFSAANGHLAVFHMDDPVRDATATLETRDTGTSAITGIVGPARHFPGGRGVFCGDSIGTLPAGSSDHTTQAWVRSEVSNGRVFGWGNEEAQGKVIMNFRSPPHARMECYFSGADVAGKTRLAKSAWVHLLHTYTKGESLLYVNGVLDGTTRTDAAPLNIKSPARMWIGGWYDQYDFAGDVDEIRVSNVVRSPAWAKLEYENQKPLQTLVGHLVGPGTDFAVTPSRLDLAEGDRGTVTAHAGGSLKVFWILARGGAEQVIATDTFHCDVAAGRVTGDEQATLRFRAIYPDSTKTIDLPITVREAIPDPLFTLEGPVSWNGRDLIRIEPHFQNLAALQAQGVDDLAIQWQSDGMAVIREVTPSGLVLERSQNSGRLTVTARIDNGGRPVEATTEILVTEPASDAWMERPVEDENDDEIPHDRQFFARNAGNIGILHLRGRLNTPADSVFLNLFADDQLVDTTSLAPDASGRYAFAIPLTPGLVRYRIECGSLQAQTKTILHTADDLLCGDAYLIEGQSNAVSTDWGSDTVDDAPHPWVRSFGSMEGSLEPAWGSAVRREGGKHQIGYWGMNLARHLVDTHQIPICILNGAVGGTRIDQHLPNLANRPDPATIYGRLLARVRAARLTHGIRAVLWHQGEADQGADGPDGGYGSETYRANFHELSAHWQRDMPNIGHIFLFQIWPNACSQGGTAASDRLRDIQRTLPRDFARMSVMSTLGIRPEGGCHYPAAGYAEMARLMAPLVDQACYGTTFSEPVTAPDLVAACYADANRDEIVLEFDQPIVWDDAAVSEFRLDGEPGKITAGHSTGSTLWLAVAPGCDAATITFVVDRQWNPKHVLRGTSGIAALSFAEVPINPLPADRPRP
;
A
#
# COMPACT_ATOMS: atom_id res chain seq x y z
N MET A 1 -62.23 36.23 9.77
CA MET A 1 -63.55 36.34 10.45
C MET A 1 -63.31 36.42 11.96
N HIS A 2 -64.37 36.55 12.77
CA HIS A 2 -64.37 36.62 14.25
C HIS A 2 -63.53 35.48 14.90
N SER A 3 -62.59 35.74 15.83
CA SER A 3 -62.74 36.11 17.26
C SER A 3 -63.17 34.91 18.16
N LEU A 4 -62.83 34.80 19.47
CA LEU A 4 -62.85 35.84 20.51
C LEU A 4 -62.19 35.41 21.86
N ARG A 5 -61.47 36.33 22.55
CA ARG A 5 -61.16 36.38 24.03
C ARG A 5 -60.25 35.27 24.61
N THR A 6 -59.57 35.45 25.76
CA THR A 6 -59.72 36.38 26.93
C THR A 6 -58.32 36.93 27.33
N TRP A 7 -58.02 38.26 27.33
CA TRP A 7 -58.00 39.24 28.47
C TRP A 7 -57.24 38.73 29.71
N ILE A 8 -56.41 39.48 30.49
CA ILE A 8 -56.39 40.89 30.97
C ILE A 8 -54.98 41.10 31.67
N ILE A 9 -54.34 42.25 32.00
CA ILE A 9 -54.36 43.72 31.74
C ILE A 9 -52.91 44.26 32.10
N ILE A 10 -52.22 45.16 31.36
CA ILE A 10 -52.15 46.66 31.41
C ILE A 10 -51.77 47.22 32.82
N PHE A 11 -50.81 48.13 33.12
CA PHE A 11 -50.15 49.29 32.45
C PHE A 11 -48.60 49.26 32.56
N LEU A 12 -47.71 49.94 31.80
CA LEU A 12 -47.68 51.06 30.81
C LEU A 12 -47.05 52.41 31.29
N LEU A 13 -46.06 52.88 30.50
CA LEU A 13 -45.58 54.26 30.31
C LEU A 13 -44.79 54.94 31.48
N SER A 14 -43.88 55.89 31.24
CA SER A 14 -43.43 56.55 29.98
C SER A 14 -41.95 56.98 30.01
N ALA A 15 -41.36 57.21 28.83
CA ALA A 15 -39.96 57.60 28.64
C ALA A 15 -39.67 59.10 28.90
N VAL A 16 -38.41 59.44 29.15
CA VAL A 16 -37.48 60.19 28.25
C VAL A 16 -36.12 60.29 28.96
N GLY A 17 -35.01 60.19 28.21
CA GLY A 17 -33.68 59.99 28.80
C GLY A 17 -32.90 61.24 29.21
N LEU A 18 -31.69 61.03 29.72
CA LEU A 18 -30.50 61.84 29.40
C LEU A 18 -29.24 60.96 29.46
N LEU A 19 -28.08 61.51 29.10
CA LEU A 19 -26.84 60.76 28.86
C LEU A 19 -26.02 60.41 30.12
N SER A 20 -25.11 59.47 29.88
CA SER A 20 -23.76 59.32 30.47
C SER A 20 -23.59 58.72 31.87
N GLY A 21 -22.79 57.64 31.89
CA GLY A 21 -21.78 57.43 32.90
C GLY A 21 -22.20 56.79 34.22
N LEU A 22 -22.03 55.47 34.32
CA LEU A 22 -21.30 54.86 35.44
C LEU A 22 -20.94 53.41 35.10
N SER A 23 -19.65 53.07 35.18
CA SER A 23 -19.18 51.69 35.10
C SER A 23 -19.56 50.95 36.38
N ARG A 24 -20.37 49.89 36.25
CA ARG A 24 -20.51 48.88 37.30
C ARG A 24 -19.70 47.66 36.87
N ALA A 25 -18.82 47.19 37.74
CA ALA A 25 -18.11 45.94 37.50
C ALA A 25 -19.12 44.80 37.34
N ALA A 26 -18.81 43.84 36.47
CA ALA A 26 -19.46 42.54 36.53
C ALA A 26 -18.91 41.83 37.78
N ASP A 27 -19.78 41.48 38.72
CA ASP A 27 -19.43 40.56 39.79
C ASP A 27 -19.17 39.18 39.14
N GLU A 28 -18.01 38.58 39.39
CA GLU A 28 -17.75 37.20 38.98
C GLU A 28 -18.71 36.24 39.71
N PRO A 29 -19.25 35.20 39.05
CA PRO A 29 -20.03 34.19 39.73
C PRO A 29 -19.11 33.40 40.66
N VAL A 30 -19.30 33.56 41.98
CA VAL A 30 -18.53 32.82 42.98
C VAL A 30 -18.84 31.33 42.86
N ASP A 31 -17.81 30.55 42.54
CA ASP A 31 -17.87 29.10 42.43
C ASP A 31 -18.27 28.47 43.77
N ALA A 32 -19.44 27.81 43.79
CA ALA A 32 -20.00 27.16 44.96
C ALA A 32 -19.35 25.80 45.27
N ALA A 33 -18.65 25.18 44.31
CA ALA A 33 -17.98 23.89 44.47
C ALA A 33 -16.61 24.03 45.14
N ALA A 34 -15.85 25.07 44.77
CA ALA A 34 -14.55 25.40 45.38
C ALA A 34 -14.62 25.81 46.87
N GLY A 35 -15.84 26.02 47.42
CA GLY A 35 -16.06 26.50 48.78
C GLY A 35 -16.10 25.47 49.90
N GLN A 36 -16.05 24.15 49.63
CA GLN A 36 -16.07 23.12 50.68
C GLN A 36 -14.68 22.99 51.36
N PRO A 37 -14.56 23.16 52.70
CA PRO A 37 -13.27 23.00 53.38
C PRO A 37 -12.76 21.56 53.34
N LEU A 38 -11.52 21.37 52.87
CA LEU A 38 -10.87 20.06 52.71
C LEU A 38 -10.74 19.26 54.02
N SER A 39 -10.92 19.88 55.19
CA SER A 39 -11.00 19.20 56.49
C SER A 39 -12.17 18.22 56.65
N GLY A 40 -13.10 18.16 55.69
CA GLY A 40 -14.16 17.15 55.62
C GLY A 40 -13.75 15.81 54.99
N TRP A 41 -12.54 15.72 54.44
CA TRP A 41 -12.01 14.53 53.78
C TRP A 41 -11.23 13.64 54.76
N LEU A 42 -11.50 12.35 54.75
CA LEU A 42 -10.89 11.38 55.69
C LEU A 42 -9.51 10.88 55.25
N HIS A 43 -9.22 10.98 53.95
CA HIS A 43 -8.01 10.42 53.34
C HIS A 43 -7.39 11.41 52.35
N SER A 44 -6.07 11.43 52.30
CA SER A 44 -5.30 12.15 51.29
C SER A 44 -3.97 11.46 51.01
N GLY A 45 -3.37 11.76 49.87
CA GLY A 45 -2.09 11.21 49.42
C GLY A 45 -1.50 12.04 48.29
N ASP A 46 -0.17 12.03 48.17
CA ASP A 46 0.54 12.84 47.18
C ASP A 46 0.85 12.05 45.89
N LEU A 47 0.73 12.72 44.75
CA LEU A 47 1.24 12.35 43.44
C LEU A 47 2.32 13.33 43.02
N TRP A 48 3.22 12.89 42.15
CA TRP A 48 4.34 13.72 41.66
C TRP A 48 4.42 13.73 40.14
N LEU A 49 4.72 14.90 39.58
CA LEU A 49 5.03 15.11 38.17
C LEU A 49 6.55 15.21 38.03
N LEU A 50 7.13 14.37 37.17
CA LEU A 50 8.57 14.26 36.97
C LEU A 50 8.92 14.66 35.53
N THR A 51 9.46 15.86 35.37
CA THR A 51 9.80 16.44 34.06
C THR A 51 11.30 16.50 33.79
N GLY A 52 12.13 15.95 34.67
CA GLY A 52 13.57 15.71 34.42
C GLY A 52 13.86 14.38 33.68
N PRO A 53 15.14 14.04 33.48
CA PRO A 53 15.57 12.87 32.69
C PRO A 53 15.12 11.50 33.21
N ASP A 54 14.71 11.43 34.48
CA ASP A 54 14.15 10.22 35.10
C ASP A 54 12.64 10.05 34.80
N GLY A 55 12.00 11.03 34.16
CA GLY A 55 10.58 11.06 33.78
C GLY A 55 10.39 11.58 32.34
N ALA A 56 9.55 12.61 32.13
CA ALA A 56 9.19 13.12 30.81
C ALA A 56 10.27 13.95 30.09
N ASP A 57 11.42 14.21 30.73
CA ASP A 57 12.62 14.80 30.11
C ASP A 57 12.35 16.10 29.32
N LEU A 58 11.71 17.08 29.96
CA LEU A 58 11.53 18.41 29.37
C LEU A 58 12.78 19.28 29.58
N PRO A 59 13.10 20.18 28.62
CA PRO A 59 14.13 21.21 28.81
C PRO A 59 13.89 22.05 30.07
N ALA A 60 14.93 22.41 30.80
CA ALA A 60 14.81 23.09 32.10
C ALA A 60 14.21 24.52 31.99
N GLU A 61 14.25 25.11 30.80
CA GLU A 61 13.62 26.38 30.47
C GLU A 61 12.13 26.27 30.08
N ALA A 62 11.59 25.05 29.97
CA ALA A 62 10.20 24.83 29.59
C ALA A 62 9.25 25.25 30.72
N VAL A 63 8.24 26.06 30.38
CA VAL A 63 7.11 26.40 31.26
C VAL A 63 5.84 26.25 30.44
N LEU A 64 4.93 25.39 30.89
CA LEU A 64 3.63 25.13 30.27
C LEU A 64 2.51 25.59 31.21
N HIS A 65 1.45 26.18 30.67
CA HIS A 65 0.36 26.78 31.45
C HIS A 65 -0.96 26.05 31.24
N ASP A 66 -1.73 25.90 32.32
CA ASP A 66 -3.05 25.23 32.35
C ASP A 66 -3.07 23.86 31.62
N PHE A 67 -2.01 23.06 31.75
CA PHE A 67 -1.86 21.79 31.04
C PHE A 67 -2.92 20.75 31.50
N PRO A 68 -3.68 20.12 30.58
CA PRO A 68 -4.61 19.04 30.90
C PRO A 68 -3.83 17.74 31.09
N LEU A 69 -3.49 17.45 32.34
CA LEU A 69 -2.74 16.27 32.77
C LEU A 69 -3.69 15.06 32.93
N VAL A 70 -3.41 13.93 32.30
CA VAL A 70 -4.04 12.66 32.70
C VAL A 70 -3.34 12.05 33.90
N VAL A 71 -4.13 11.71 34.92
CA VAL A 71 -3.79 10.90 36.10
C VAL A 71 -4.52 9.57 35.97
N ARG A 72 -3.82 8.47 36.29
CA ARG A 72 -4.41 7.12 36.34
C ARG A 72 -4.26 6.55 37.75
N LEU A 73 -5.30 5.92 38.28
CA LEU A 73 -5.35 5.30 39.60
C LEU A 73 -5.62 3.81 39.48
N ASP A 74 -5.00 3.03 40.37
CA ASP A 74 -5.01 1.56 40.40
C ASP A 74 -5.17 1.06 41.85
N ASP A 75 -5.81 -0.09 42.07
CA ASP A 75 -6.14 -0.60 43.41
C ASP A 75 -4.93 -1.09 44.23
N GLU A 76 -3.77 -1.26 43.58
CA GLU A 76 -2.49 -1.51 44.23
C GLU A 76 -2.07 -0.34 45.14
N PHE A 77 -2.49 0.90 44.84
CA PHE A 77 -2.15 2.09 45.62
C PHE A 77 -3.34 3.02 45.97
N PHE A 78 -4.55 2.78 45.45
CA PHE A 78 -5.75 3.55 45.76
C PHE A 78 -6.95 2.65 46.15
N ASP A 79 -7.37 2.72 47.42
CA ASP A 79 -8.50 1.92 47.90
C ASP A 79 -9.85 2.53 47.47
N PHE A 80 -10.33 2.13 46.29
CA PHE A 80 -11.62 2.50 45.70
C PHE A 80 -12.84 2.23 46.61
N ARG A 81 -12.70 1.49 47.71
CA ARG A 81 -13.79 1.27 48.68
C ARG A 81 -13.99 2.47 49.61
N GLN A 82 -12.97 3.32 49.77
CA GLN A 82 -12.97 4.50 50.64
C GLN A 82 -13.61 5.73 50.00
N ALA A 83 -13.61 5.80 48.67
CA ALA A 83 -14.27 6.86 47.89
C ALA A 83 -15.76 6.53 47.62
N GLN A 84 -16.52 7.51 47.11
CA GLN A 84 -17.87 7.31 46.58
C GLN A 84 -17.85 6.46 45.29
N PRO A 85 -18.99 5.85 44.87
CA PRO A 85 -19.00 4.80 43.85
C PRO A 85 -18.47 5.20 42.47
N HIS A 86 -18.54 6.49 42.12
CA HIS A 86 -18.09 7.07 40.86
C HIS A 86 -17.04 8.18 41.07
N GLY A 87 -16.36 8.18 42.22
CA GLY A 87 -15.33 9.17 42.56
C GLY A 87 -15.86 10.58 42.86
N GLU A 88 -17.14 10.73 43.17
CA GLU A 88 -17.80 12.03 43.34
C GLU A 88 -17.15 12.93 44.42
N ASP A 89 -16.51 12.30 45.40
CA ASP A 89 -15.78 12.96 46.48
C ASP A 89 -14.30 13.22 46.20
N LEU A 90 -13.76 12.85 45.03
CA LEU A 90 -12.39 13.15 44.67
C LEU A 90 -12.15 14.67 44.64
N ARG A 91 -11.05 15.13 45.23
CA ARG A 91 -10.50 16.47 45.04
C ARG A 91 -9.00 16.38 44.80
N ILE A 92 -8.49 17.26 43.96
CA ILE A 92 -7.06 17.34 43.63
C ILE A 92 -6.60 18.77 43.88
N THR A 93 -5.48 18.94 44.58
CA THR A 93 -4.90 20.26 44.88
C THR A 93 -3.46 20.35 44.39
N SER A 94 -3.05 21.54 43.93
CA SER A 94 -1.62 21.87 43.77
C SER A 94 -0.89 21.86 45.11
N ASP A 95 0.45 21.82 45.09
CA ASP A 95 1.32 21.95 46.26
C ASP A 95 0.95 23.14 47.20
N SER A 96 0.48 24.25 46.63
CA SER A 96 -0.02 25.43 47.37
C SER A 96 -1.42 25.29 48.00
N GLY A 97 -2.04 24.11 47.93
CA GLY A 97 -3.36 23.82 48.49
C GLY A 97 -4.57 24.32 47.68
N LYS A 98 -4.37 24.91 46.49
CA LYS A 98 -5.46 25.33 45.59
C LYS A 98 -6.10 24.09 44.93
N VAL A 99 -7.41 23.94 45.06
CA VAL A 99 -8.19 22.92 44.34
C VAL A 99 -8.11 23.17 42.82
N LEU A 100 -7.89 22.10 42.06
CA LEU A 100 -7.76 22.11 40.60
C LEU A 100 -9.05 21.59 39.94
N PRO A 101 -9.48 22.17 38.80
CA PRO A 101 -10.49 21.55 37.94
C PRO A 101 -10.03 20.16 37.49
N HIS A 102 -10.96 19.21 37.51
CA HIS A 102 -10.72 17.86 37.04
C HIS A 102 -11.96 17.26 36.39
N GLU A 103 -11.74 16.24 35.56
CA GLU A 103 -12.78 15.45 34.90
C GLU A 103 -12.46 13.97 35.13
N ILE A 104 -13.43 13.23 35.64
CA ILE A 104 -13.39 11.77 35.78
C ILE A 104 -13.93 11.20 34.47
N GLU A 105 -13.03 10.79 33.59
CA GLU A 105 -13.33 10.17 32.30
C GLU A 105 -13.81 8.72 32.51
N ALA A 106 -13.05 7.95 33.30
CA ALA A 106 -13.37 6.57 33.64
C ALA A 106 -13.20 6.33 35.14
N TRP A 107 -14.15 5.59 35.74
CA TRP A 107 -14.07 5.14 37.13
C TRP A 107 -14.76 3.79 37.29
N ASP A 108 -13.97 2.72 37.35
CA ASP A 108 -14.44 1.35 37.58
C ASP A 108 -13.89 0.79 38.90
N ARG A 109 -14.76 0.86 39.91
CA ARG A 109 -14.53 0.32 41.25
C ARG A 109 -14.56 -1.23 41.32
N ALA A 110 -14.94 -1.91 40.24
CA ALA A 110 -14.94 -3.38 40.15
C ALA A 110 -13.68 -3.93 39.46
N SER A 111 -13.11 -3.23 38.49
CA SER A 111 -11.75 -3.50 37.98
C SER A 111 -10.65 -2.95 38.88
N GLY A 112 -10.95 -1.92 39.68
CA GLY A 112 -9.97 -1.23 40.52
C GLY A 112 -9.18 -0.15 39.77
N SER A 113 -9.79 0.54 38.80
CA SER A 113 -9.09 1.52 37.97
C SER A 113 -9.89 2.82 37.71
N ALA A 114 -9.18 3.93 37.56
CA ALA A 114 -9.76 5.19 37.12
C ALA A 114 -8.80 6.07 36.31
N THR A 115 -9.36 6.86 35.39
CA THR A 115 -8.67 7.85 34.55
C THR A 115 -9.28 9.22 34.80
N ILE A 116 -8.45 10.20 35.16
CA ILE A 116 -8.86 11.55 35.57
C ILE A 116 -8.01 12.60 34.85
N TRP A 117 -8.62 13.53 34.13
CA TRP A 117 -7.94 14.73 33.62
C TRP A 117 -7.90 15.82 34.69
N VAL A 118 -6.79 16.55 34.78
CA VAL A 118 -6.56 17.60 35.79
C VAL A 118 -5.93 18.81 35.14
N ARG A 119 -6.50 20.01 35.34
CA ARG A 119 -5.92 21.24 34.78
C ARG A 119 -4.82 21.80 35.69
N VAL A 120 -3.57 21.51 35.36
CA VAL A 120 -2.39 21.92 36.14
C VAL A 120 -1.96 23.34 35.72
N PRO A 121 -2.05 24.37 36.59
CA PRO A 121 -1.88 25.77 36.17
C PRO A 121 -0.49 26.13 35.63
N VAL A 122 0.55 25.48 36.13
CA VAL A 122 1.94 25.62 35.64
C VAL A 122 2.65 24.26 35.76
N ILE A 123 3.26 23.80 34.67
CA ILE A 123 4.25 22.71 34.68
C ILE A 123 5.61 23.30 34.28
N HIS A 124 6.64 22.99 35.06
CA HIS A 124 8.03 23.35 34.80
C HIS A 124 8.79 22.15 34.23
N GLY A 125 9.75 22.39 33.33
CA GLY A 125 10.67 21.36 32.85
C GLY A 125 11.85 21.13 33.80
N HIS A 126 12.41 19.92 33.79
CA HIS A 126 13.45 19.48 34.73
C HIS A 126 13.11 19.71 36.23
N ASP A 127 11.84 19.53 36.59
CA ASP A 127 11.30 19.77 37.94
C ASP A 127 10.62 18.52 38.52
N ARG A 128 10.26 18.59 39.80
CA ARG A 128 9.50 17.59 40.55
C ARG A 128 8.35 18.28 41.27
N GLN A 129 7.17 18.29 40.67
CA GLN A 129 6.01 19.04 41.17
C GLN A 129 5.00 18.13 41.86
N ARG A 130 4.43 18.59 42.97
CA ARG A 130 3.50 17.82 43.81
C ARG A 130 2.03 18.19 43.56
N LEU A 131 1.19 17.17 43.47
CA LEU A 131 -0.27 17.26 43.56
C LEU A 131 -0.73 16.42 44.75
N THR A 132 -1.78 16.85 45.46
CA THR A 132 -2.37 16.07 46.57
C THR A 132 -3.80 15.68 46.21
N LEU A 133 -4.11 14.39 46.29
CA LEU A 133 -5.46 13.83 46.18
C LEU A 133 -6.12 13.80 47.57
N HIS A 134 -7.43 14.00 47.61
CA HIS A 134 -8.26 13.90 48.81
C HIS A 134 -9.52 13.11 48.47
N TRP A 135 -9.87 12.11 49.29
CA TRP A 135 -11.10 11.29 49.17
C TRP A 135 -11.65 10.90 50.56
N GLY A 136 -12.74 10.15 50.61
CA GLY A 136 -13.41 9.73 51.84
C GLY A 136 -14.36 10.77 52.43
N ASN A 137 -15.00 11.60 51.59
CA ASN A 137 -16.02 12.56 52.05
C ASN A 137 -17.42 12.20 51.51
N PRO A 138 -18.25 11.48 52.29
CA PRO A 138 -19.61 11.09 51.87
C PRO A 138 -20.61 12.25 51.85
N GLN A 139 -20.17 13.50 52.06
CA GLN A 139 -20.98 14.73 51.94
C GLN A 139 -20.38 15.71 50.90
N ALA A 140 -19.38 15.28 50.13
CA ALA A 140 -18.91 16.01 48.97
C ALA A 140 -19.95 15.98 47.84
N LEU A 141 -20.04 17.09 47.10
CA LEU A 141 -20.78 17.16 45.84
C LEU A 141 -19.92 16.60 44.70
N ALA A 142 -20.52 16.02 43.66
CA ALA A 142 -19.80 15.71 42.43
C ALA A 142 -19.36 17.01 41.72
N VAL A 143 -18.13 17.08 41.21
CA VAL A 143 -17.53 18.27 40.60
C VAL A 143 -16.71 17.98 39.33
N SER A 144 -16.88 16.80 38.73
CA SER A 144 -16.26 16.44 37.45
C SER A 144 -16.76 17.36 36.34
N ASP A 145 -15.87 18.10 35.68
CA ASP A 145 -16.21 19.11 34.67
C ASP A 145 -15.12 19.24 33.60
N GLY A 146 -15.34 18.57 32.46
CA GLY A 146 -14.46 18.65 31.28
C GLY A 146 -14.38 20.03 30.64
N ALA A 147 -15.45 20.84 30.70
CA ALA A 147 -15.41 22.20 30.18
C ALA A 147 -14.56 23.13 31.08
N ALA A 148 -14.44 22.81 32.38
CA ALA A 148 -13.51 23.48 33.29
C ALA A 148 -12.05 23.02 33.09
N VAL A 149 -11.80 21.77 32.68
CA VAL A 149 -10.45 21.30 32.29
C VAL A 149 -10.07 21.85 30.91
N PHE A 150 -10.80 21.46 29.88
CA PHE A 150 -10.61 21.81 28.47
C PHE A 150 -11.27 23.13 28.10
N SER A 151 -11.10 24.15 28.94
CA SER A 151 -11.75 25.45 28.75
C SER A 151 -11.21 26.21 27.53
N ALA A 152 -12.09 26.95 26.85
CA ALA A 152 -11.72 27.87 25.77
C ALA A 152 -10.80 29.03 26.23
N ALA A 153 -10.70 29.28 27.53
CA ALA A 153 -9.71 30.20 28.11
C ALA A 153 -8.26 29.66 28.02
N ASN A 154 -8.09 28.33 27.98
CA ASN A 154 -6.86 27.63 27.62
C ASN A 154 -6.84 27.26 26.12
N GLY A 155 -7.67 27.91 25.33
CA GLY A 155 -7.72 27.79 23.87
C GLY A 155 -8.26 26.49 23.30
N HIS A 156 -8.76 25.54 24.11
CA HIS A 156 -9.43 24.33 23.61
C HIS A 156 -10.81 24.68 23.03
N LEU A 157 -11.13 24.17 21.84
CA LEU A 157 -12.37 24.50 21.09
C LEU A 157 -13.16 23.26 20.63
N ALA A 158 -12.55 22.08 20.73
CA ALA A 158 -13.17 20.77 20.55
C ALA A 158 -12.26 19.75 21.23
N VAL A 159 -12.82 18.84 22.03
CA VAL A 159 -12.08 17.72 22.66
C VAL A 159 -12.98 16.50 22.68
N PHE A 160 -12.55 15.38 22.10
CA PHE A 160 -13.29 14.12 22.09
C PHE A 160 -12.43 12.99 22.68
N HIS A 161 -12.84 12.47 23.83
CA HIS A 161 -12.31 11.23 24.45
C HIS A 161 -12.81 9.95 23.77
N MET A 162 -13.62 10.09 22.70
CA MET A 162 -14.06 8.98 21.83
C MET A 162 -14.89 7.88 22.51
N ASP A 163 -15.49 8.19 23.66
CA ASP A 163 -16.48 7.40 24.43
C ASP A 163 -17.70 6.86 23.64
N ASP A 164 -18.49 5.99 24.30
CA ASP A 164 -19.86 5.64 23.88
C ASP A 164 -20.93 6.25 24.81
N PRO A 165 -21.80 7.17 24.34
CA PRO A 165 -21.82 7.78 23.01
C PRO A 165 -20.83 8.95 22.90
N VAL A 166 -20.21 9.10 21.72
CA VAL A 166 -19.20 10.13 21.43
C VAL A 166 -19.71 11.54 21.72
N ARG A 167 -18.94 12.33 22.48
CA ARG A 167 -19.25 13.71 22.89
C ARG A 167 -18.03 14.62 22.80
N ASP A 168 -18.29 15.91 22.63
CA ASP A 168 -17.31 16.97 22.84
C ASP A 168 -17.28 17.37 24.32
N ALA A 169 -16.15 17.19 24.99
CA ALA A 169 -15.94 17.52 26.41
C ALA A 169 -15.96 19.04 26.67
N THR A 170 -15.77 19.88 25.64
CA THR A 170 -15.98 21.34 25.76
C THR A 170 -17.48 21.71 25.75
N ALA A 171 -18.36 20.75 25.45
CA ALA A 171 -19.81 20.90 25.33
C ALA A 171 -20.28 21.99 24.35
N THR A 172 -19.50 22.25 23.29
CA THR A 172 -19.80 23.25 22.25
C THR A 172 -20.28 22.67 20.92
N LEU A 173 -19.94 21.41 20.60
CA LEU A 173 -20.23 20.79 19.31
C LEU A 173 -21.36 19.74 19.37
N GLU A 174 -22.10 19.61 18.26
CA GLU A 174 -23.05 18.52 18.05
C GLU A 174 -22.30 17.22 17.70
N THR A 175 -22.82 16.04 18.08
CA THR A 175 -22.25 14.75 17.66
C THR A 175 -23.29 13.84 17.00
N ARG A 176 -22.85 13.15 15.93
CA ARG A 176 -23.61 12.07 15.29
C ARG A 176 -22.66 11.01 14.75
N ASP A 177 -22.47 9.94 15.52
CA ASP A 177 -21.88 8.68 15.02
C ASP A 177 -22.78 8.07 13.93
N THR A 178 -22.18 7.56 12.87
CA THR A 178 -22.86 6.93 11.73
C THR A 178 -22.67 5.41 11.66
N GLY A 179 -21.92 4.81 12.60
CA GLY A 179 -21.73 3.37 12.76
C GLY A 179 -20.30 2.94 13.09
N THR A 180 -19.59 3.69 13.94
CA THR A 180 -18.33 3.24 14.59
C THR A 180 -18.63 2.33 15.79
N SER A 181 -17.60 1.78 16.43
CA SER A 181 -17.75 0.89 17.59
C SER A 181 -16.67 1.13 18.65
N ALA A 182 -16.98 0.93 19.94
CA ALA A 182 -16.04 1.13 21.02
C ALA A 182 -14.89 0.10 21.02
N ILE A 183 -13.68 0.55 21.37
CA ILE A 183 -12.47 -0.27 21.54
C ILE A 183 -11.60 0.33 22.66
N THR A 184 -10.64 -0.42 23.21
CA THR A 184 -9.65 0.15 24.15
C THR A 184 -8.74 1.15 23.43
N GLY A 185 -8.71 2.39 23.93
CA GLY A 185 -7.88 3.48 23.43
C GLY A 185 -6.50 3.56 24.07
N ILE A 186 -5.98 4.78 24.12
CA ILE A 186 -4.72 5.17 24.75
C ILE A 186 -4.97 5.76 26.14
N VAL A 187 -6.04 6.56 26.29
CA VAL A 187 -6.40 7.15 27.59
C VAL A 187 -7.64 6.48 28.19
N GLY A 188 -8.74 6.43 27.44
CA GLY A 188 -9.98 5.75 27.79
C GLY A 188 -10.52 4.87 26.65
N PRO A 189 -11.84 4.81 26.42
CA PRO A 189 -12.45 4.10 25.31
C PRO A 189 -12.32 4.87 23.99
N ALA A 190 -11.68 4.28 22.99
CA ALA A 190 -11.59 4.83 21.63
C ALA A 190 -12.74 4.36 20.72
N ARG A 191 -12.82 4.91 19.49
CA ARG A 191 -13.69 4.37 18.42
C ARG A 191 -12.88 3.68 17.33
N HIS A 192 -13.32 2.49 16.96
CA HIS A 192 -12.95 1.78 15.74
C HIS A 192 -13.85 2.21 14.56
N PHE A 193 -13.22 2.55 13.44
CA PHE A 193 -13.86 2.97 12.19
C PHE A 193 -13.67 1.86 11.14
N PRO A 194 -14.72 1.17 10.69
CA PRO A 194 -14.62 0.05 9.73
C PRO A 194 -14.52 0.50 8.25
N GLY A 195 -14.24 1.77 7.96
CA GLY A 195 -14.43 2.38 6.64
C GLY A 195 -15.91 2.61 6.29
N GLY A 196 -16.19 3.65 5.48
CA GLY A 196 -17.56 4.04 5.13
C GLY A 196 -18.42 4.53 6.29
N ARG A 197 -17.83 4.74 7.47
CA ARG A 197 -18.44 5.15 8.74
C ARG A 197 -17.54 6.12 9.47
N GLY A 198 -18.14 7.04 10.22
CA GLY A 198 -17.43 7.94 11.12
C GLY A 198 -18.37 8.88 11.88
N VAL A 199 -17.83 9.98 12.39
CA VAL A 199 -18.56 10.91 13.28
C VAL A 199 -18.69 12.28 12.63
N PHE A 200 -19.90 12.80 12.60
CA PHE A 200 -20.20 14.20 12.27
C PHE A 200 -20.14 15.07 13.54
N CYS A 201 -19.47 16.22 13.44
CA CYS A 201 -19.21 17.12 14.58
C CYS A 201 -19.81 18.54 14.40
N GLY A 202 -20.72 18.72 13.44
CA GLY A 202 -21.37 20.01 13.12
C GLY A 202 -20.96 20.64 11.79
N ASP A 203 -21.89 21.34 11.13
CA ASP A 203 -21.69 22.02 9.82
C ASP A 203 -21.88 23.55 9.86
N SER A 204 -22.11 24.11 11.05
CA SER A 204 -22.33 25.54 11.32
C SER A 204 -21.59 26.01 12.59
N ILE A 205 -20.36 25.56 12.77
CA ILE A 205 -19.55 25.77 13.97
C ILE A 205 -18.95 27.19 13.98
N GLY A 206 -19.42 28.05 14.88
CA GLY A 206 -18.97 29.45 15.00
C GLY A 206 -17.70 29.65 15.83
N THR A 207 -17.28 28.66 16.61
CA THR A 207 -16.22 28.72 17.64
C THR A 207 -14.82 28.37 17.13
N LEU A 208 -14.71 27.57 16.07
CA LEU A 208 -13.43 27.11 15.51
C LEU A 208 -12.59 28.27 14.90
N PRO A 209 -11.26 28.10 14.75
CA PRO A 209 -10.39 29.13 14.21
C PRO A 209 -10.79 29.56 12.78
N ALA A 210 -10.52 30.82 12.44
CA ALA A 210 -10.90 31.43 11.16
C ALA A 210 -9.78 32.29 10.55
N GLY A 211 -9.87 32.55 9.25
CA GLY A 211 -8.82 33.20 8.47
C GLY A 211 -7.52 32.40 8.50
N SER A 212 -6.42 33.09 8.82
CA SER A 212 -5.10 32.52 9.10
C SER A 212 -4.74 32.59 10.60
N SER A 213 -5.71 32.39 11.50
CA SER A 213 -5.45 32.40 12.95
C SER A 213 -4.68 31.16 13.42
N ASP A 214 -3.91 31.36 14.49
CA ASP A 214 -3.09 30.34 15.14
C ASP A 214 -3.94 29.17 15.64
N HIS A 215 -3.44 27.94 15.48
CA HIS A 215 -4.15 26.75 15.96
C HIS A 215 -3.24 25.53 16.16
N THR A 216 -3.79 24.55 16.88
CA THR A 216 -3.27 23.18 17.00
C THR A 216 -4.40 22.19 16.71
N THR A 217 -4.08 21.10 16.01
CA THR A 217 -5.02 20.05 15.57
C THR A 217 -4.36 18.69 15.81
N GLN A 218 -4.96 17.81 16.62
CA GLN A 218 -4.31 16.56 17.05
C GLN A 218 -5.26 15.36 17.13
N ALA A 219 -4.68 14.16 17.09
CA ALA A 219 -5.33 12.87 17.29
C ALA A 219 -4.33 11.82 17.80
N TRP A 220 -4.81 10.82 18.54
CA TRP A 220 -4.20 9.49 18.52
C TRP A 220 -4.86 8.64 17.42
N VAL A 221 -4.05 7.90 16.66
CA VAL A 221 -4.50 7.19 15.45
C VAL A 221 -3.86 5.81 15.37
N ARG A 222 -4.63 4.79 15.02
CA ARG A 222 -4.15 3.45 14.66
C ARG A 222 -4.79 3.00 13.35
N SER A 223 -4.23 3.42 12.22
CA SER A 223 -4.82 3.14 10.90
C SER A 223 -4.43 1.77 10.36
N GLU A 224 -5.41 1.04 9.83
CA GLU A 224 -5.24 -0.28 9.20
C GLU A 224 -4.86 -0.17 7.72
N VAL A 225 -5.18 0.96 7.10
CA VAL A 225 -5.07 1.22 5.65
C VAL A 225 -4.10 2.38 5.38
N SER A 226 -3.92 2.73 4.10
CA SER A 226 -3.27 3.98 3.68
C SER A 226 -4.23 4.80 2.82
N ASN A 227 -4.02 6.12 2.81
CA ASN A 227 -4.86 7.15 2.17
C ASN A 227 -6.23 7.47 2.82
N GLY A 228 -6.41 7.19 4.12
CA GLY A 228 -7.62 7.57 4.86
C GLY A 228 -7.55 8.98 5.50
N ARG A 229 -8.68 9.69 5.56
CA ARG A 229 -8.85 10.97 6.26
C ARG A 229 -9.18 10.75 7.74
N VAL A 230 -8.19 10.88 8.63
CA VAL A 230 -8.35 10.69 10.08
C VAL A 230 -9.45 11.61 10.63
N PHE A 231 -9.34 12.92 10.37
CA PHE A 231 -10.38 13.91 10.65
C PHE A 231 -10.10 15.21 9.89
N GLY A 232 -11.07 16.12 9.83
CA GLY A 232 -10.86 17.44 9.25
C GLY A 232 -11.88 18.48 9.68
N TRP A 233 -11.47 19.75 9.63
CA TRP A 233 -12.30 20.90 9.98
C TRP A 233 -12.10 22.10 9.04
N GLY A 234 -13.10 23.00 8.98
CA GLY A 234 -13.11 24.20 8.12
C GLY A 234 -14.23 24.20 7.06
N ASN A 235 -13.92 24.49 5.81
CA ASN A 235 -14.87 24.57 4.69
C ASN A 235 -14.29 23.98 3.39
N GLU A 236 -15.16 23.48 2.50
CA GLU A 236 -14.75 23.04 1.15
C GLU A 236 -14.53 24.21 0.18
N GLU A 237 -13.49 25.01 0.47
CA GLU A 237 -13.02 26.14 -0.34
C GLU A 237 -11.48 26.18 -0.35
N ALA A 238 -10.89 26.80 -1.38
CA ALA A 238 -9.44 27.01 -1.43
C ALA A 238 -8.94 27.80 -0.20
N GLN A 239 -7.84 27.32 0.41
CA GLN A 239 -7.29 27.79 1.68
C GLN A 239 -8.25 27.64 2.89
N GLY A 240 -9.36 26.91 2.75
CA GLY A 240 -10.51 26.95 3.67
C GLY A 240 -10.60 25.82 4.70
N LYS A 241 -9.73 24.81 4.69
CA LYS A 241 -9.83 23.62 5.55
C LYS A 241 -8.47 23.11 6.05
N VAL A 242 -8.51 22.29 7.09
CA VAL A 242 -7.40 21.49 7.63
C VAL A 242 -7.87 20.04 7.72
N ILE A 243 -7.21 19.12 7.03
CA ILE A 243 -7.50 17.67 7.08
C ILE A 243 -6.23 16.92 7.52
N MET A 244 -6.36 16.10 8.56
CA MET A 244 -5.34 15.13 8.96
C MET A 244 -5.54 13.83 8.17
N ASN A 245 -4.49 13.38 7.47
CA ASN A 245 -4.51 12.19 6.64
C ASN A 245 -3.44 11.19 7.08
N PHE A 246 -3.74 9.90 7.00
CA PHE A 246 -2.75 8.83 6.99
C PHE A 246 -2.53 8.43 5.52
N ARG A 247 -1.49 8.98 4.87
CA ARG A 247 -1.22 8.85 3.42
C ARG A 247 -0.26 7.71 3.12
N SER A 248 -0.26 7.26 1.86
CA SER A 248 0.73 6.31 1.35
C SER A 248 2.00 7.03 0.83
N PRO A 249 3.22 6.42 0.94
CA PRO A 249 3.52 5.31 1.83
C PRO A 249 3.28 5.76 3.28
N PRO A 250 2.83 4.90 4.21
CA PRO A 250 2.37 5.25 5.55
C PRO A 250 3.08 6.45 6.21
N HIS A 251 2.47 7.63 6.13
CA HIS A 251 2.94 8.85 6.77
C HIS A 251 1.76 9.76 7.12
N ALA A 252 1.93 10.57 8.16
CA ALA A 252 0.96 11.62 8.48
C ALA A 252 1.12 12.80 7.50
N ARG A 253 0.01 13.33 6.98
CA ARG A 253 -0.01 14.57 6.19
C ARG A 253 -1.19 15.44 6.56
N MET A 254 -0.89 16.71 6.82
CA MET A 254 -1.89 17.77 6.92
C MET A 254 -2.10 18.36 5.53
N GLU A 255 -3.33 18.25 5.05
CA GLU A 255 -3.79 18.86 3.81
C GLU A 255 -4.59 20.11 4.17
N CYS A 256 -4.07 21.26 3.75
CA CYS A 256 -4.63 22.59 3.98
C CYS A 256 -5.09 23.25 2.66
N TYR A 257 -5.23 22.42 1.61
CA TYR A 257 -5.94 22.62 0.34
C TYR A 257 -5.74 23.98 -0.35
N PHE A 258 -4.77 24.02 -1.28
CA PHE A 258 -4.35 25.23 -2.01
C PHE A 258 -3.82 26.37 -1.11
N SER A 259 -3.37 26.06 0.10
CA SER A 259 -2.62 26.99 0.96
C SER A 259 -1.15 26.58 1.12
N GLY A 260 -0.32 27.51 1.56
CA GLY A 260 1.06 27.26 1.99
C GLY A 260 1.19 26.53 3.35
N ALA A 261 0.07 26.03 3.91
CA ALA A 261 0.04 25.35 5.20
C ALA A 261 0.08 23.81 5.11
N ASP A 262 0.05 23.24 3.90
CA ASP A 262 0.25 21.80 3.65
C ASP A 262 1.59 21.34 4.25
N VAL A 263 1.58 20.29 5.07
CA VAL A 263 2.80 19.73 5.66
C VAL A 263 2.70 18.20 5.73
N ALA A 264 3.74 17.53 5.24
CA ALA A 264 3.88 16.08 5.26
C ALA A 264 4.97 15.65 6.26
N GLY A 265 4.73 14.53 6.93
CA GLY A 265 5.72 13.83 7.72
C GLY A 265 6.77 13.13 6.87
N LYS A 266 7.85 12.68 7.51
CA LYS A 266 8.98 11.96 6.92
C LYS A 266 9.12 10.54 7.47
N THR A 267 8.64 10.32 8.69
CA THR A 267 8.67 9.01 9.34
C THR A 267 7.67 8.05 8.69
N ARG A 268 8.15 6.91 8.18
CA ARG A 268 7.27 5.80 7.74
C ARG A 268 6.62 5.18 8.98
N LEU A 269 5.31 5.30 9.09
CA LEU A 269 4.51 4.82 10.22
C LEU A 269 4.16 3.34 10.01
N ALA A 270 4.11 2.56 11.09
CA ALA A 270 3.58 1.21 11.02
C ALA A 270 2.03 1.25 10.92
N LYS A 271 1.45 0.46 10.01
CA LYS A 271 0.00 0.18 10.02
C LYS A 271 -0.36 -0.59 11.28
N SER A 272 -1.58 -0.40 11.78
CA SER A 272 -2.11 -1.04 13.00
C SER A 272 -1.29 -0.79 14.28
N ALA A 273 -0.44 0.25 14.31
CA ALA A 273 0.21 0.77 15.51
C ALA A 273 -0.39 2.13 15.90
N TRP A 274 -0.53 2.39 17.21
CA TRP A 274 -0.97 3.70 17.71
C TRP A 274 0.14 4.75 17.55
N VAL A 275 -0.21 5.91 17.00
CA VAL A 275 0.66 7.09 16.87
C VAL A 275 -0.07 8.35 17.35
N HIS A 276 0.64 9.22 18.06
CA HIS A 276 0.14 10.56 18.38
C HIS A 276 0.55 11.53 17.27
N LEU A 277 -0.44 12.16 16.63
CA LEU A 277 -0.24 13.14 15.57
C LEU A 277 -0.70 14.51 16.08
N LEU A 278 0.21 15.49 16.06
CA LEU A 278 -0.08 16.86 16.47
C LEU A 278 0.41 17.83 15.40
N HIS A 279 -0.50 18.62 14.84
CA HIS A 279 -0.23 19.68 13.88
C HIS A 279 -0.37 21.05 14.56
N THR A 280 0.57 21.95 14.29
CA THR A 280 0.45 23.37 14.68
C THR A 280 0.59 24.28 13.48
N TYR A 281 -0.18 25.35 13.45
CA TYR A 281 -0.10 26.39 12.44
C TYR A 281 -0.09 27.78 13.07
N THR A 282 0.80 28.63 12.57
CA THR A 282 0.67 30.09 12.62
C THR A 282 0.84 30.64 11.21
N LYS A 283 0.45 31.89 10.95
CA LYS A 283 0.58 32.46 9.62
C LYS A 283 2.05 32.52 9.19
N GLY A 284 2.41 31.66 8.24
CA GLY A 284 3.76 31.54 7.68
C GLY A 284 4.47 30.22 8.02
N GLU A 285 3.97 29.45 8.99
CA GLU A 285 4.60 28.21 9.47
C GLU A 285 3.57 27.13 9.80
N SER A 286 3.81 25.91 9.32
CA SER A 286 3.02 24.71 9.58
C SER A 286 3.96 23.58 10.01
N LEU A 287 3.77 23.04 11.21
CA LEU A 287 4.62 22.01 11.81
C LEU A 287 3.79 20.75 12.09
N LEU A 288 4.39 19.58 11.89
CA LEU A 288 3.77 18.29 12.16
C LEU A 288 4.69 17.47 13.07
N TYR A 289 4.14 17.05 14.21
CA TYR A 289 4.79 16.23 15.21
C TYR A 289 4.19 14.82 15.19
N VAL A 290 5.05 13.82 15.27
CA VAL A 290 4.70 12.40 15.43
C VAL A 290 5.29 11.93 16.75
N ASN A 291 4.47 11.36 17.63
CA ASN A 291 4.90 10.88 18.96
C ASN A 291 5.70 11.94 19.76
N GLY A 292 5.24 13.20 19.69
CA GLY A 292 5.86 14.35 20.36
C GLY A 292 7.15 14.89 19.70
N VAL A 293 7.66 14.27 18.64
CA VAL A 293 8.87 14.67 17.91
C VAL A 293 8.51 15.38 16.61
N LEU A 294 9.21 16.47 16.28
CA LEU A 294 9.00 17.22 15.03
C LEU A 294 9.44 16.39 13.81
N ASP A 295 8.51 16.12 12.89
CA ASP A 295 8.72 15.25 11.73
C ASP A 295 8.55 16.03 10.40
N GLY A 296 7.48 16.83 10.29
CA GLY A 296 7.17 17.69 9.15
C GLY A 296 7.33 19.19 9.44
N THR A 297 7.73 19.97 8.43
CA THR A 297 7.83 21.45 8.52
C THR A 297 7.63 22.09 7.15
N THR A 298 6.69 23.04 7.07
CA THR A 298 6.50 23.92 5.92
C THR A 298 6.56 25.38 6.39
N ARG A 299 7.30 26.22 5.67
CA ARG A 299 7.46 27.65 5.97
C ARG A 299 7.29 28.49 4.70
N THR A 300 6.21 29.27 4.62
CA THR A 300 5.93 30.19 3.51
C THR A 300 4.80 31.16 3.86
N ASP A 301 4.99 32.45 3.57
CA ASP A 301 3.95 33.49 3.68
C ASP A 301 2.94 33.47 2.52
N ALA A 302 3.20 32.68 1.48
CA ALA A 302 2.36 32.63 0.28
C ALA A 302 1.11 31.76 0.50
N ALA A 303 -0.05 32.27 0.06
CA ALA A 303 -1.35 31.62 0.18
C ALA A 303 -1.62 31.06 1.61
N PRO A 304 -1.61 31.88 2.67
CA PRO A 304 -1.90 31.40 4.03
C PRO A 304 -3.35 30.87 4.15
N LEU A 305 -3.67 30.14 5.22
CA LEU A 305 -5.05 29.70 5.45
C LEU A 305 -6.04 30.88 5.49
N ASN A 306 -7.28 30.64 5.06
CA ASN A 306 -8.35 31.63 4.95
C ASN A 306 -9.72 31.00 5.28
N ILE A 307 -9.77 30.26 6.39
CA ILE A 307 -10.95 29.50 6.85
C ILE A 307 -12.11 30.46 7.14
N LYS A 308 -13.34 30.14 6.71
CA LYS A 308 -14.53 30.96 6.99
C LYS A 308 -15.24 30.45 8.24
N SER A 309 -15.77 31.40 9.01
CA SER A 309 -16.78 31.13 10.03
C SER A 309 -18.18 31.31 9.43
N PRO A 310 -19.14 30.40 9.68
CA PRO A 310 -18.98 29.17 10.44
C PRO A 310 -18.18 28.09 9.69
N ALA A 311 -17.40 27.34 10.45
CA ALA A 311 -16.66 26.16 10.03
C ALA A 311 -17.49 24.87 10.20
N ARG A 312 -16.91 23.73 9.85
CA ARG A 312 -17.49 22.37 9.92
C ARG A 312 -16.46 21.38 10.45
N MET A 313 -16.87 20.22 10.93
CA MET A 313 -15.95 19.17 11.39
C MET A 313 -16.50 17.75 11.22
N TRP A 314 -15.62 16.81 10.86
CA TRP A 314 -15.86 15.36 10.75
C TRP A 314 -14.65 14.57 11.26
N ILE A 315 -14.89 13.38 11.82
CA ILE A 315 -13.87 12.38 12.19
C ILE A 315 -14.12 11.09 11.39
N GLY A 316 -13.04 10.46 10.93
CA GLY A 316 -13.04 9.29 10.04
C GLY A 316 -13.31 9.61 8.56
N GLY A 317 -13.40 10.89 8.20
CA GLY A 317 -13.85 11.34 6.89
C GLY A 317 -13.98 12.86 6.79
N TRP A 318 -14.66 13.30 5.73
CA TRP A 318 -14.95 14.71 5.47
C TRP A 318 -16.16 14.87 4.54
N TYR A 319 -17.10 15.76 4.88
CA TYR A 319 -18.37 15.97 4.16
C TYR A 319 -19.18 14.65 3.97
N ASP A 320 -19.36 13.91 5.06
CA ASP A 320 -20.04 12.59 5.13
C ASP A 320 -19.46 11.51 4.18
N GLN A 321 -18.29 11.74 3.57
CA GLN A 321 -17.47 10.70 2.93
C GLN A 321 -16.43 10.20 3.94
N TYR A 322 -16.59 8.96 4.39
CA TYR A 322 -15.74 8.33 5.39
C TYR A 322 -14.86 7.25 4.75
N ASP A 323 -13.56 7.51 4.66
CA ASP A 323 -12.57 6.63 4.00
C ASP A 323 -11.40 6.21 4.92
N PHE A 324 -11.46 6.59 6.20
CA PHE A 324 -10.54 6.06 7.21
C PHE A 324 -10.99 4.68 7.71
N ALA A 325 -10.02 3.78 7.88
CA ALA A 325 -10.21 2.51 8.58
C ALA A 325 -9.11 2.31 9.65
N GLY A 326 -9.51 1.71 10.77
CA GLY A 326 -8.74 1.62 12.02
C GLY A 326 -9.30 2.51 13.12
N ASP A 327 -8.50 2.84 14.13
CA ASP A 327 -8.98 3.45 15.37
C ASP A 327 -8.53 4.90 15.55
N VAL A 328 -9.35 5.69 16.26
CA VAL A 328 -9.08 7.09 16.63
C VAL A 328 -9.44 7.34 18.09
N ASP A 329 -8.55 8.05 18.78
CA ASP A 329 -8.67 8.47 20.18
C ASP A 329 -8.21 9.94 20.32
N GLU A 330 -8.61 10.62 21.40
CA GLU A 330 -8.10 11.94 21.82
C GLU A 330 -8.02 13.01 20.70
N ILE A 331 -9.13 13.22 19.99
CA ILE A 331 -9.24 14.31 19.00
C ILE A 331 -9.31 15.65 19.71
N ARG A 332 -8.41 16.58 19.40
CA ARG A 332 -8.47 17.96 19.94
C ARG A 332 -8.22 19.02 18.87
N VAL A 333 -8.92 20.16 18.98
CA VAL A 333 -8.64 21.40 18.23
C VAL A 333 -8.49 22.55 19.23
N SER A 334 -7.44 23.36 19.05
CA SER A 334 -7.17 24.56 19.87
C SER A 334 -6.85 25.78 19.00
N ASN A 335 -7.15 27.00 19.48
CA ASN A 335 -6.80 28.29 18.82
C ASN A 335 -5.45 28.88 19.26
N VAL A 336 -4.53 28.02 19.70
CA VAL A 336 -3.17 28.39 20.11
C VAL A 336 -2.17 27.45 19.45
N VAL A 337 -0.97 27.93 19.18
CA VAL A 337 0.18 27.09 18.80
C VAL A 337 0.73 26.43 20.07
N ARG A 338 0.58 25.11 20.21
CA ARG A 338 1.24 24.37 21.29
C ARG A 338 2.75 24.27 20.99
N SER A 339 3.59 24.35 22.03
CA SER A 339 5.05 24.37 21.87
C SER A 339 5.62 22.95 21.64
N PRO A 340 6.88 22.81 21.17
CA PRO A 340 7.54 21.50 21.09
C PRO A 340 7.59 20.76 22.45
N ALA A 341 7.77 21.50 23.54
CA ALA A 341 7.74 20.94 24.90
C ALA A 341 6.34 20.47 25.31
N TRP A 342 5.27 21.16 24.88
CA TRP A 342 3.90 20.68 25.04
C TRP A 342 3.67 19.39 24.24
N ALA A 343 4.07 19.35 22.96
CA ALA A 343 3.90 18.18 22.11
C ALA A 343 4.63 16.94 22.65
N LYS A 344 5.84 17.11 23.22
CA LYS A 344 6.54 16.04 23.96
C LYS A 344 5.78 15.64 25.21
N LEU A 345 5.39 16.58 26.07
CA LEU A 345 4.72 16.26 27.34
C LEU A 345 3.39 15.55 27.14
N GLU A 346 2.60 15.97 26.16
CA GLU A 346 1.29 15.39 25.87
C GLU A 346 1.41 13.93 25.42
N TYR A 347 2.39 13.62 24.55
CA TYR A 347 2.73 12.23 24.23
C TYR A 347 3.22 11.44 25.46
N GLU A 348 4.18 11.99 26.22
CA GLU A 348 4.79 11.32 27.38
C GLU A 348 3.82 11.06 28.55
N ASN A 349 2.73 11.83 28.66
CA ASN A 349 1.68 11.68 29.66
C ASN A 349 0.55 10.74 29.20
N GLN A 350 0.15 10.83 27.92
CA GLN A 350 -0.97 10.06 27.39
C GLN A 350 -0.60 8.61 27.04
N LYS A 351 0.60 8.36 26.51
CA LYS A 351 1.01 7.04 26.03
C LYS A 351 0.90 5.93 27.10
N PRO A 352 0.73 4.65 26.71
CA PRO A 352 0.97 3.52 27.60
C PRO A 352 2.39 3.56 28.19
N LEU A 353 2.53 3.18 29.47
CA LEU A 353 3.81 3.26 30.21
C LEU A 353 4.34 4.71 30.32
N GLN A 354 3.43 5.65 30.58
CA GLN A 354 3.70 7.08 30.73
C GLN A 354 4.79 7.40 31.75
N THR A 355 5.61 8.40 31.45
CA THR A 355 6.84 8.71 32.20
C THR A 355 6.69 9.87 33.20
N LEU A 356 5.62 10.65 33.08
CA LEU A 356 5.43 11.92 33.78
C LEU A 356 4.93 11.78 35.22
N VAL A 357 3.79 11.10 35.40
CA VAL A 357 3.05 11.07 36.67
C VAL A 357 3.47 9.85 37.49
N GLY A 358 3.61 10.03 38.80
CA GLY A 358 3.84 8.93 39.74
C GLY A 358 2.58 8.14 40.12
N HIS A 359 2.78 7.06 40.87
CA HIS A 359 1.73 6.43 41.67
C HIS A 359 1.50 7.20 42.98
N LEU A 360 0.45 6.87 43.73
CA LEU A 360 0.17 7.50 45.02
C LEU A 360 1.25 7.10 46.06
N VAL A 361 1.95 8.09 46.63
CA VAL A 361 3.13 7.83 47.46
C VAL A 361 2.76 7.10 48.76
N GLY A 362 2.96 5.79 48.78
CA GLY A 362 2.73 4.93 49.94
C GLY A 362 3.76 5.15 51.06
N PRO A 363 3.38 4.92 52.34
CA PRO A 363 4.28 5.10 53.48
C PRO A 363 5.38 4.02 53.55
N GLY A 364 6.46 4.33 54.27
CA GLY A 364 7.58 3.41 54.51
C GLY A 364 8.89 3.88 53.87
N THR A 365 9.92 3.05 53.94
CA THR A 365 11.24 3.29 53.31
C THR A 365 11.84 2.04 52.66
N ASP A 366 11.13 0.90 52.77
CA ASP A 366 11.57 -0.41 52.29
C ASP A 366 11.80 -0.40 50.78
N PHE A 367 12.85 -1.09 50.34
CA PHE A 367 13.22 -1.22 48.94
C PHE A 367 13.72 -2.64 48.67
N ALA A 368 12.88 -3.47 48.05
CA ALA A 368 13.13 -4.89 47.83
C ALA A 368 12.37 -5.41 46.59
N VAL A 369 12.83 -6.53 46.04
CA VAL A 369 12.21 -7.23 44.90
C VAL A 369 12.24 -8.74 45.16
N THR A 370 11.12 -9.42 44.92
CA THR A 370 10.93 -10.87 45.15
C THR A 370 10.14 -11.50 43.99
N PRO A 371 10.59 -12.61 43.39
CA PRO A 371 11.87 -13.30 43.64
C PRO A 371 13.06 -12.45 43.16
N SER A 372 14.26 -12.73 43.71
CA SER A 372 15.50 -12.01 43.35
C SER A 372 16.17 -12.50 42.06
N ARG A 373 15.52 -13.41 41.33
CA ARG A 373 15.84 -13.86 39.97
C ARG A 373 14.61 -14.56 39.36
N LEU A 374 14.58 -14.74 38.05
CA LEU A 374 13.64 -15.64 37.37
C LEU A 374 14.39 -16.77 36.64
N ASP A 375 13.87 -17.99 36.77
CA ASP A 375 14.22 -19.16 35.95
C ASP A 375 12.94 -19.56 35.20
N LEU A 376 12.83 -19.22 33.91
CA LEU A 376 11.63 -19.48 33.09
C LEU A 376 11.93 -20.50 31.99
N ALA A 377 10.97 -21.33 31.63
CA ALA A 377 11.01 -22.01 30.33
C ALA A 377 10.47 -21.06 29.24
N GLU A 378 10.77 -21.38 27.99
CA GLU A 378 10.18 -20.71 26.83
C GLU A 378 8.64 -20.76 26.85
N GLY A 379 8.00 -19.64 26.52
CA GLY A 379 6.54 -19.49 26.61
C GLY A 379 5.97 -19.22 28.02
N ASP A 380 6.70 -19.49 29.10
CA ASP A 380 6.24 -19.21 30.48
C ASP A 380 6.07 -17.71 30.76
N ARG A 381 5.41 -17.42 31.90
CA ARG A 381 5.43 -16.11 32.55
C ARG A 381 5.94 -16.21 33.98
N GLY A 382 6.73 -15.23 34.40
CA GLY A 382 7.16 -15.07 35.79
C GLY A 382 6.75 -13.72 36.35
N THR A 383 5.90 -13.72 37.37
CA THR A 383 5.53 -12.52 38.13
C THR A 383 6.63 -12.15 39.13
N VAL A 384 6.95 -10.87 39.22
CA VAL A 384 7.86 -10.30 40.22
C VAL A 384 7.12 -9.21 41.00
N THR A 385 7.20 -9.27 42.33
CA THR A 385 6.67 -8.26 43.25
C THR A 385 7.81 -7.40 43.79
N ALA A 386 7.60 -6.10 43.89
CA ALA A 386 8.49 -5.15 44.54
C ALA A 386 7.85 -4.52 45.78
N HIS A 387 8.70 -3.91 46.60
CA HIS A 387 8.31 -2.96 47.64
C HIS A 387 9.21 -1.72 47.49
N ALA A 388 8.60 -0.54 47.43
CA ALA A 388 9.32 0.74 47.33
C ALA A 388 8.59 1.85 48.13
N GLY A 389 8.33 1.61 49.42
CA GLY A 389 7.65 2.58 50.28
C GLY A 389 8.37 3.93 50.28
N GLY A 390 7.62 5.02 50.11
CA GLY A 390 8.13 6.38 49.96
C GLY A 390 8.66 6.75 48.56
N SER A 391 8.54 5.88 47.55
CA SER A 391 8.91 6.23 46.17
C SER A 391 7.86 7.13 45.50
N LEU A 392 8.32 7.97 44.57
CA LEU A 392 7.50 8.90 43.78
C LEU A 392 7.01 8.27 42.47
N LYS A 393 7.83 7.40 41.86
CA LYS A 393 7.53 6.69 40.62
C LYS A 393 8.37 5.42 40.53
N VAL A 394 7.83 4.38 39.92
CA VAL A 394 8.51 3.10 39.67
C VAL A 394 8.48 2.72 38.20
N PHE A 395 9.54 2.02 37.77
CA PHE A 395 9.70 1.46 36.43
C PHE A 395 10.20 0.03 36.52
N TRP A 396 9.73 -0.79 35.60
CA TRP A 396 10.27 -2.11 35.30
C TRP A 396 10.88 -2.06 33.90
N ILE A 397 12.20 -2.27 33.84
CA ILE A 397 13.00 -2.13 32.62
C ILE A 397 13.60 -3.49 32.30
N LEU A 398 13.19 -4.10 31.18
CA LEU A 398 13.77 -5.34 30.68
C LEU A 398 14.96 -5.03 29.78
N ALA A 399 16.15 -5.45 30.20
CA ALA A 399 17.37 -5.45 29.40
C ALA A 399 17.56 -6.83 28.75
N ARG A 400 17.38 -6.92 27.43
CA ARG A 400 17.34 -8.17 26.66
C ARG A 400 17.87 -7.95 25.25
N GLY A 401 18.60 -8.92 24.68
CA GLY A 401 19.18 -8.80 23.33
C GLY A 401 20.13 -7.60 23.09
N GLY A 402 20.57 -6.90 24.15
CA GLY A 402 21.34 -5.65 24.05
C GLY A 402 20.52 -4.36 24.01
N ALA A 403 19.19 -4.44 24.08
CA ALA A 403 18.29 -3.30 24.23
C ALA A 403 17.72 -3.21 25.67
N GLU A 404 17.35 -2.00 26.12
CA GLU A 404 16.57 -1.79 27.33
C GLU A 404 15.17 -1.26 26.96
N GLN A 405 14.12 -1.88 27.50
CA GLN A 405 12.72 -1.51 27.28
C GLN A 405 11.99 -1.33 28.61
N VAL A 406 11.28 -0.22 28.80
CA VAL A 406 10.29 -0.09 29.89
C VAL A 406 9.11 -1.00 29.55
N ILE A 407 8.80 -1.95 30.43
CA ILE A 407 7.71 -2.93 30.25
C ILE A 407 6.53 -2.72 31.22
N ALA A 408 6.76 -2.03 32.36
CA ALA A 408 5.71 -1.56 33.25
C ALA A 408 6.16 -0.28 33.97
N THR A 409 5.20 0.59 34.33
CA THR A 409 5.40 1.76 35.20
C THR A 409 4.31 1.81 36.26
N ASP A 410 4.59 2.48 37.38
CA ASP A 410 3.60 2.83 38.41
C ASP A 410 2.92 1.67 39.15
N THR A 411 3.33 0.43 38.88
CA THR A 411 2.94 -0.79 39.59
C THR A 411 4.14 -1.45 40.28
N PHE A 412 3.90 -2.12 41.42
CA PHE A 412 4.89 -2.96 42.10
C PHE A 412 4.78 -4.44 41.71
N HIS A 413 3.91 -4.81 40.76
CA HIS A 413 3.88 -6.14 40.16
C HIS A 413 4.29 -6.09 38.68
N CYS A 414 5.10 -7.07 38.24
CA CYS A 414 5.54 -7.15 36.84
C CYS A 414 5.53 -8.60 36.36
N ASP A 415 4.68 -8.89 35.38
CA ASP A 415 4.69 -10.16 34.64
C ASP A 415 5.73 -10.11 33.51
N VAL A 416 6.79 -10.88 33.65
CA VAL A 416 7.76 -11.11 32.57
C VAL A 416 7.31 -12.32 31.75
N ALA A 417 6.94 -12.11 30.50
CA ALA A 417 6.83 -13.20 29.53
C ALA A 417 8.23 -13.63 29.08
N ALA A 418 8.52 -14.93 29.17
CA ALA A 418 9.74 -15.54 28.62
C ALA A 418 9.83 -15.31 27.11
N GLY A 419 8.68 -15.32 26.42
CA GLY A 419 8.62 -15.26 24.96
C GLY A 419 9.27 -16.50 24.35
N ARG A 420 9.90 -16.30 23.19
CA ARG A 420 10.64 -17.30 22.41
C ARG A 420 12.13 -16.97 22.43
N VAL A 421 13.00 -17.98 22.29
CA VAL A 421 14.47 -17.86 22.30
C VAL A 421 15.13 -18.81 21.30
N THR A 422 16.39 -18.52 20.97
CA THR A 422 17.32 -19.46 20.30
C THR A 422 18.39 -19.87 21.32
N GLY A 423 18.24 -21.05 21.92
CA GLY A 423 19.04 -21.47 23.08
C GLY A 423 18.75 -20.67 24.37
N ASP A 424 19.40 -21.06 25.48
CA ASP A 424 19.23 -20.39 26.78
C ASP A 424 19.70 -18.92 26.74
N GLU A 425 18.77 -17.98 26.96
CA GLU A 425 19.04 -16.54 26.99
C GLU A 425 19.18 -16.02 28.44
N GLN A 426 20.12 -15.09 28.63
CA GLN A 426 20.24 -14.30 29.85
C GLN A 426 19.74 -12.87 29.60
N ALA A 427 18.76 -12.45 30.38
CA ALA A 427 18.23 -11.09 30.41
C ALA A 427 18.30 -10.53 31.83
N THR A 428 18.09 -9.22 32.00
CA THR A 428 18.02 -8.58 33.32
C THR A 428 16.74 -7.77 33.41
N LEU A 429 15.95 -7.97 34.47
CA LEU A 429 14.87 -7.06 34.81
C LEU A 429 15.36 -6.09 35.89
N ARG A 430 15.42 -4.80 35.53
CA ARG A 430 15.74 -3.71 36.44
C ARG A 430 14.46 -3.09 36.98
N PHE A 431 14.25 -3.23 38.28
CA PHE A 431 13.31 -2.39 39.01
C PHE A 431 14.01 -1.07 39.37
N ARG A 432 13.42 0.07 38.99
CA ARG A 432 13.92 1.42 39.29
C ARG A 432 12.85 2.21 40.05
N ALA A 433 13.16 2.65 41.27
CA ALA A 433 12.29 3.50 42.09
C ALA A 433 12.92 4.87 42.32
N ILE A 434 12.18 5.93 42.04
CA ILE A 434 12.57 7.32 42.25
C ILE A 434 12.10 7.78 43.62
N TYR A 435 12.94 8.48 44.37
CA TYR A 435 12.66 9.09 45.67
C TYR A 435 12.98 10.60 45.60
N PRO A 436 12.49 11.45 46.54
CA PRO A 436 12.72 12.89 46.52
C PRO A 436 14.16 13.33 46.24
N ASP A 437 15.14 12.71 46.91
CA ASP A 437 16.56 13.07 46.84
C ASP A 437 17.46 12.01 46.16
N SER A 438 16.90 10.91 45.63
CA SER A 438 17.70 9.80 45.07
C SER A 438 16.89 8.90 44.13
N THR A 439 17.57 8.09 43.32
CA THR A 439 16.97 7.01 42.54
C THR A 439 17.65 5.70 42.94
N LYS A 440 16.87 4.65 43.23
CA LYS A 440 17.38 3.32 43.61
C LYS A 440 17.04 2.29 42.53
N THR A 441 17.92 1.31 42.31
CA THR A 441 17.72 0.21 41.36
C THR A 441 18.01 -1.15 41.98
N ILE A 442 17.27 -2.17 41.55
CA ILE A 442 17.58 -3.59 41.75
C ILE A 442 17.52 -4.26 40.37
N ASP A 443 18.66 -4.79 39.94
CA ASP A 443 18.79 -5.60 38.72
C ASP A 443 18.69 -7.08 39.12
N LEU A 444 17.65 -7.78 38.66
CA LEU A 444 17.47 -9.22 38.87
C LEU A 444 17.75 -10.00 37.58
N PRO A 445 18.54 -11.08 37.61
CA PRO A 445 18.80 -11.89 36.43
C PRO A 445 17.58 -12.73 36.08
N ILE A 446 17.33 -12.84 34.78
CA ILE A 446 16.35 -13.74 34.18
C ILE A 446 17.12 -14.73 33.31
N THR A 447 16.99 -16.03 33.60
CA THR A 447 17.34 -17.08 32.66
C THR A 447 16.07 -17.55 31.97
N VAL A 448 15.97 -17.34 30.65
CA VAL A 448 14.95 -17.99 29.80
C VAL A 448 15.60 -19.20 29.16
N ARG A 449 15.02 -20.38 29.36
CA ARG A 449 15.55 -21.64 28.81
C ARG A 449 14.81 -22.04 27.55
N GLU A 450 15.54 -22.44 26.52
CA GLU A 450 14.94 -22.99 25.31
C GLU A 450 14.21 -24.29 25.65
N ALA A 451 12.92 -24.36 25.31
CA ALA A 451 12.10 -25.56 25.52
C ALA A 451 11.60 -26.13 24.19
N ILE A 452 11.44 -25.27 23.19
CA ILE A 452 10.93 -25.55 21.86
C ILE A 452 12.05 -25.21 20.85
N PRO A 453 12.91 -26.17 20.46
CA PRO A 453 14.10 -25.85 19.68
C PRO A 453 13.77 -25.14 18.35
N ASP A 454 14.64 -24.25 17.89
CA ASP A 454 14.53 -23.66 16.54
C ASP A 454 14.51 -24.76 15.45
N PRO A 455 13.83 -24.56 14.29
CA PRO A 455 13.76 -25.59 13.25
C PRO A 455 15.12 -25.83 12.59
N LEU A 456 15.65 -27.05 12.72
CA LEU A 456 16.89 -27.47 12.08
C LEU A 456 16.55 -28.25 10.81
N PHE A 457 16.71 -27.63 9.64
CA PHE A 457 16.34 -28.23 8.36
C PHE A 457 17.30 -27.86 7.23
N THR A 458 17.22 -28.63 6.15
CA THR A 458 17.89 -28.38 4.87
C THR A 458 16.88 -28.53 3.74
N LEU A 459 17.07 -27.82 2.62
CA LEU A 459 16.23 -28.02 1.44
C LEU A 459 16.75 -29.19 0.59
N GLU A 460 15.92 -30.21 0.40
CA GLU A 460 16.16 -31.27 -0.56
C GLU A 460 15.53 -30.91 -1.91
N GLY A 461 16.30 -31.05 -2.98
CA GLY A 461 15.91 -30.69 -4.35
C GLY A 461 17.03 -30.98 -5.34
N PRO A 462 16.75 -30.95 -6.66
CA PRO A 462 17.73 -31.29 -7.68
C PRO A 462 18.73 -30.16 -7.92
N VAL A 463 20.03 -30.46 -7.94
CA VAL A 463 21.11 -29.48 -8.26
C VAL A 463 21.06 -28.92 -9.69
N SER A 464 20.28 -29.54 -10.56
CA SER A 464 20.12 -29.15 -11.96
C SER A 464 18.72 -29.49 -12.48
N TRP A 465 18.12 -28.62 -13.27
CA TRP A 465 16.76 -28.76 -13.78
C TRP A 465 16.68 -28.36 -15.26
N ASN A 466 15.81 -29.03 -16.03
CA ASN A 466 15.53 -28.67 -17.43
C ASN A 466 14.49 -27.55 -17.59
N GLY A 467 13.98 -27.01 -16.47
CA GLY A 467 12.96 -25.96 -16.47
C GLY A 467 11.58 -26.39 -16.98
N ARG A 468 11.29 -27.71 -17.09
CA ARG A 468 10.07 -28.25 -17.72
C ARG A 468 9.46 -29.46 -17.03
N ASP A 469 10.27 -30.35 -16.47
CA ASP A 469 9.74 -31.44 -15.63
C ASP A 469 9.29 -30.86 -14.30
N LEU A 470 8.15 -31.33 -13.75
CA LEU A 470 7.72 -30.91 -12.41
C LEU A 470 8.73 -31.40 -11.38
N ILE A 471 9.36 -30.48 -10.67
CA ILE A 471 10.24 -30.76 -9.53
C ILE A 471 9.63 -30.20 -8.25
N ARG A 472 10.05 -30.76 -7.10
CA ARG A 472 9.68 -30.27 -5.78
C ARG A 472 10.94 -30.01 -4.96
N ILE A 473 10.85 -29.03 -4.08
CA ILE A 473 11.85 -28.68 -3.09
C ILE A 473 11.19 -28.87 -1.71
N GLU A 474 11.66 -29.85 -0.95
CA GLU A 474 11.07 -30.28 0.31
C GLU A 474 11.98 -29.91 1.51
N PRO A 475 11.41 -29.46 2.65
CA PRO A 475 12.17 -29.17 3.85
C PRO A 475 12.50 -30.46 4.63
N HIS A 476 13.74 -30.93 4.54
CA HIS A 476 14.23 -32.07 5.31
C HIS A 476 14.62 -31.63 6.73
N PHE A 477 13.70 -31.79 7.68
CA PHE A 477 13.90 -31.49 9.10
C PHE A 477 14.73 -32.55 9.83
N GLN A 478 15.73 -32.12 10.58
CA GLN A 478 16.59 -32.96 11.43
C GLN A 478 16.02 -33.12 12.85
N ASN A 479 15.18 -32.19 13.31
CA ASN A 479 14.61 -32.17 14.67
C ASN A 479 13.08 -32.18 14.75
N LEU A 480 12.36 -32.56 13.69
CA LEU A 480 10.88 -32.54 13.65
C LEU A 480 10.20 -33.25 14.83
N ALA A 481 10.71 -34.42 15.22
CA ALA A 481 10.16 -35.17 16.36
C ALA A 481 10.33 -34.44 17.71
N ALA A 482 11.28 -33.51 17.83
CA ALA A 482 11.44 -32.66 19.02
C ALA A 482 10.52 -31.43 18.98
N LEU A 483 10.24 -30.89 17.79
CA LEU A 483 9.23 -29.84 17.58
C LEU A 483 7.82 -30.33 17.90
N GLN A 484 7.43 -31.48 17.35
CA GLN A 484 6.14 -32.14 17.59
C GLN A 484 5.97 -32.56 19.06
N ALA A 485 7.04 -32.98 19.73
CA ALA A 485 7.00 -33.28 21.17
C ALA A 485 6.68 -32.06 22.06
N GLN A 486 6.77 -30.84 21.52
CA GLN A 486 6.38 -29.58 22.17
C GLN A 486 5.11 -28.95 21.56
N GLY A 487 4.36 -29.69 20.73
CA GLY A 487 3.12 -29.22 20.10
C GLY A 487 3.31 -28.31 18.89
N VAL A 488 4.51 -28.24 18.30
CA VAL A 488 4.75 -27.56 17.02
C VAL A 488 4.53 -28.56 15.88
N ASP A 489 3.27 -28.80 15.56
CA ASP A 489 2.84 -29.76 14.53
C ASP A 489 2.80 -29.15 13.12
N ASP A 490 2.30 -27.92 12.98
CA ASP A 490 2.25 -27.16 11.73
C ASP A 490 3.36 -26.08 11.70
N LEU A 491 4.16 -26.06 10.63
CA LEU A 491 5.20 -25.05 10.40
C LEU A 491 4.87 -24.22 9.17
N ALA A 492 4.66 -22.91 9.35
CA ALA A 492 4.49 -21.98 8.24
C ALA A 492 5.82 -21.73 7.54
N ILE A 493 5.87 -21.96 6.22
CA ILE A 493 7.08 -21.78 5.41
C ILE A 493 6.83 -20.72 4.33
N GLN A 494 7.59 -19.63 4.38
CA GLN A 494 7.64 -18.60 3.35
C GLN A 494 8.68 -19.02 2.30
N TRP A 495 8.34 -18.91 1.01
CA TRP A 495 9.17 -19.39 -0.11
C TRP A 495 9.54 -18.27 -1.08
N GLN A 496 10.84 -18.02 -1.21
CA GLN A 496 11.41 -17.07 -2.16
C GLN A 496 12.17 -17.82 -3.27
N SER A 497 12.14 -17.26 -4.48
CA SER A 497 12.79 -17.80 -5.68
C SER A 497 13.41 -16.66 -6.47
N ASP A 498 14.75 -16.59 -6.50
CA ASP A 498 15.53 -15.49 -7.06
C ASP A 498 16.37 -15.91 -8.27
N GLY A 499 16.70 -14.95 -9.14
CA GLY A 499 17.57 -15.11 -10.29
C GLY A 499 16.85 -15.32 -11.63
N MET A 500 15.59 -15.76 -11.63
CA MET A 500 14.72 -15.85 -12.82
C MET A 500 13.25 -16.01 -12.42
N ALA A 501 12.33 -15.74 -13.35
CA ALA A 501 10.91 -16.00 -13.15
C ALA A 501 10.60 -17.51 -13.29
N VAL A 502 9.75 -18.04 -12.42
CA VAL A 502 9.36 -19.46 -12.39
C VAL A 502 7.85 -19.61 -12.17
N ILE A 503 7.26 -20.65 -12.76
CA ILE A 503 5.92 -21.12 -12.41
C ILE A 503 6.04 -22.05 -11.21
N ARG A 504 5.35 -21.69 -10.13
CA ARG A 504 5.44 -22.34 -8.83
C ARG A 504 4.08 -22.54 -8.17
N GLU A 505 4.03 -23.46 -7.20
CA GLU A 505 2.92 -23.67 -6.28
C GLU A 505 3.48 -24.02 -4.88
N VAL A 506 2.96 -23.38 -3.83
CA VAL A 506 3.29 -23.73 -2.44
C VAL A 506 2.32 -24.81 -1.98
N THR A 507 2.85 -25.99 -1.66
CA THR A 507 2.06 -27.14 -1.19
C THR A 507 2.37 -27.44 0.28
N PRO A 508 1.51 -28.18 1.01
CA PRO A 508 1.82 -28.64 2.37
C PRO A 508 3.11 -29.47 2.49
N SER A 509 3.58 -30.07 1.39
CA SER A 509 4.86 -30.81 1.30
C SER A 509 6.08 -29.94 0.99
N GLY A 510 5.90 -28.67 0.61
CA GLY A 510 6.97 -27.77 0.16
C GLY A 510 6.67 -27.10 -1.18
N LEU A 511 7.69 -26.51 -1.82
CA LEU A 511 7.54 -25.76 -3.06
C LEU A 511 7.58 -26.70 -4.27
N VAL A 512 6.55 -26.67 -5.11
CA VAL A 512 6.56 -27.26 -6.44
C VAL A 512 7.00 -26.19 -7.45
N LEU A 513 7.92 -26.55 -8.34
CA LEU A 513 8.28 -25.76 -9.52
C LEU A 513 7.82 -26.52 -10.77
N GLU A 514 6.91 -25.92 -11.52
CA GLU A 514 6.31 -26.51 -12.73
C GLU A 514 7.15 -26.21 -13.97
N ARG A 515 7.68 -24.97 -14.08
CA ARG A 515 8.37 -24.49 -15.27
C ARG A 515 9.27 -23.29 -14.94
N SER A 516 10.47 -23.25 -15.51
CA SER A 516 11.28 -22.03 -15.53
C SER A 516 10.95 -21.18 -16.74
N GLN A 517 11.10 -19.86 -16.62
CA GLN A 517 11.00 -18.93 -17.74
C GLN A 517 12.36 -18.42 -18.23
N ASN A 518 13.48 -18.79 -17.58
CA ASN A 518 14.83 -18.56 -18.07
C ASN A 518 15.79 -19.74 -17.73
N SER A 519 17.00 -19.70 -18.27
CA SER A 519 18.13 -20.56 -17.90
C SER A 519 19.16 -19.79 -17.06
N GLY A 520 19.90 -20.50 -16.19
CA GLY A 520 20.90 -19.88 -15.32
C GLY A 520 20.89 -20.47 -13.91
N ARG A 521 21.20 -19.63 -12.91
CA ARG A 521 21.18 -20.01 -11.49
C ARG A 521 19.87 -19.55 -10.86
N LEU A 522 19.03 -20.51 -10.47
CA LEU A 522 17.85 -20.28 -9.65
C LEU A 522 18.23 -20.52 -8.19
N THR A 523 17.97 -19.54 -7.33
CA THR A 523 18.15 -19.65 -5.88
C THR A 523 16.80 -19.77 -5.22
N VAL A 524 16.57 -20.82 -4.42
CA VAL A 524 15.32 -21.00 -3.66
C VAL A 524 15.62 -20.99 -2.17
N THR A 525 14.95 -20.09 -1.46
CA THR A 525 15.06 -19.94 0.00
C THR A 525 13.72 -20.25 0.65
N ALA A 526 13.76 -21.10 1.66
CA ALA A 526 12.65 -21.35 2.57
C ALA A 526 12.96 -20.70 3.92
N ARG A 527 11.97 -19.96 4.44
CA ARG A 527 12.04 -19.23 5.70
C ARG A 527 10.94 -19.73 6.62
N ILE A 528 11.33 -20.26 7.78
CA ILE A 528 10.42 -20.86 8.76
C ILE A 528 10.42 -20.02 10.03
N ASP A 529 9.22 -19.67 10.48
CA ASP A 529 8.98 -18.94 11.72
C ASP A 529 8.05 -19.79 12.61
N ASN A 530 8.55 -20.19 13.78
CA ASN A 530 7.81 -20.93 14.83
C ASN A 530 7.60 -20.05 16.08
N GLY A 531 7.67 -18.72 15.92
CA GLY A 531 7.77 -17.71 16.97
C GLY A 531 9.20 -17.48 17.47
N GLY A 532 10.14 -18.38 17.17
CA GLY A 532 11.57 -18.23 17.45
C GLY A 532 12.24 -17.16 16.59
N ARG A 533 13.56 -17.23 16.45
CA ARG A 533 14.25 -16.45 15.42
C ARG A 533 14.02 -17.15 14.07
N PRO A 534 13.47 -16.47 13.04
CA PRO A 534 13.21 -17.12 11.75
C PRO A 534 14.46 -17.80 11.19
N VAL A 535 14.33 -19.08 10.82
CA VAL A 535 15.43 -19.89 10.27
C VAL A 535 15.26 -20.01 8.77
N GLU A 536 16.34 -19.75 8.05
CA GLU A 536 16.38 -19.76 6.58
C GLU A 536 17.31 -20.86 6.08
N ALA A 537 16.85 -21.61 5.08
CA ALA A 537 17.66 -22.55 4.34
C ALA A 537 17.50 -22.31 2.84
N THR A 538 18.61 -22.36 2.10
CA THR A 538 18.69 -22.02 0.69
C THR A 538 19.27 -23.18 -0.11
N THR A 539 18.77 -23.40 -1.31
CA THR A 539 19.34 -24.31 -2.31
C THR A 539 19.52 -23.62 -3.66
N GLU A 540 20.52 -24.04 -4.43
CA GLU A 540 20.83 -23.51 -5.76
C GLU A 540 20.56 -24.58 -6.82
N ILE A 541 19.83 -24.20 -7.88
CA ILE A 541 19.47 -25.08 -8.99
C ILE A 541 20.04 -24.49 -10.28
N LEU A 542 20.86 -25.26 -11.00
CA LEU A 542 21.31 -24.91 -12.35
C LEU A 542 20.21 -25.25 -13.36
N VAL A 543 19.52 -24.23 -13.87
CA VAL A 543 18.45 -24.37 -14.84
C VAL A 543 19.00 -24.30 -16.27
N THR A 544 18.65 -25.26 -17.11
CA THR A 544 19.00 -25.30 -18.54
C THR A 544 17.76 -25.67 -19.35
N GLU A 545 17.09 -24.68 -19.92
CA GLU A 545 15.87 -24.89 -20.71
C GLU A 545 16.12 -25.60 -22.04
N PRO A 546 15.11 -26.28 -22.62
CA PRO A 546 15.17 -26.71 -24.00
C PRO A 546 15.18 -25.51 -24.96
N ALA A 547 15.93 -25.62 -26.06
CA ALA A 547 16.04 -24.58 -27.08
C ALA A 547 14.68 -24.18 -27.73
N SER A 548 13.68 -25.05 -27.66
CA SER A 548 12.31 -24.81 -28.11
C SER A 548 11.32 -25.59 -27.23
N ASP A 549 10.14 -25.03 -27.00
CA ASP A 549 9.05 -25.76 -26.35
C ASP A 549 8.32 -26.67 -27.33
N ALA A 550 7.77 -27.78 -26.82
CA ALA A 550 6.78 -28.57 -27.55
C ALA A 550 5.44 -27.83 -27.53
N TRP A 551 4.78 -27.74 -28.69
CA TRP A 551 3.44 -27.16 -28.79
C TRP A 551 2.41 -28.08 -28.16
N MET A 552 1.65 -27.56 -27.19
CA MET A 552 0.56 -28.28 -26.53
C MET A 552 -0.72 -28.07 -27.33
N GLU A 553 -1.27 -29.12 -27.93
CA GLU A 553 -2.58 -29.02 -28.58
C GLU A 553 -3.70 -28.87 -27.56
N ARG A 554 -4.77 -28.14 -27.94
CA ARG A 554 -5.90 -27.89 -27.04
C ARG A 554 -6.59 -29.22 -26.67
N PRO A 555 -6.75 -29.55 -25.38
CA PRO A 555 -7.51 -30.74 -24.99
C PRO A 555 -8.99 -30.61 -25.40
N VAL A 556 -9.61 -31.76 -25.63
CA VAL A 556 -11.07 -31.90 -25.70
C VAL A 556 -11.56 -32.16 -24.28
N GLU A 557 -12.27 -31.20 -23.68
CA GLU A 557 -12.63 -31.23 -22.26
C GLU A 557 -13.68 -32.33 -21.94
N ASP A 558 -14.67 -32.52 -22.82
CA ASP A 558 -15.45 -33.75 -22.94
C ASP A 558 -15.65 -34.05 -24.45
N GLU A 559 -15.46 -35.31 -24.86
CA GLU A 559 -15.78 -35.77 -26.22
C GLU A 559 -17.30 -35.72 -26.49
N ASN A 560 -18.10 -35.60 -25.43
CA ASN A 560 -19.54 -35.38 -25.49
C ASN A 560 -19.95 -33.91 -25.67
N ASP A 561 -19.05 -32.96 -25.53
CA ASP A 561 -19.38 -31.55 -25.75
C ASP A 561 -19.30 -31.18 -27.23
N ASP A 562 -20.44 -30.73 -27.73
CA ASP A 562 -20.62 -30.27 -29.10
C ASP A 562 -19.77 -29.01 -29.36
N GLU A 563 -19.10 -28.98 -30.51
CA GLU A 563 -18.21 -27.92 -30.93
C GLU A 563 -18.61 -27.55 -32.36
N ILE A 564 -19.40 -26.50 -32.49
CA ILE A 564 -19.98 -26.06 -33.75
C ILE A 564 -19.30 -24.74 -34.14
N PRO A 565 -18.60 -24.67 -35.30
CA PRO A 565 -17.99 -23.42 -35.77
C PRO A 565 -19.03 -22.31 -35.98
N HIS A 566 -18.70 -21.10 -35.55
CA HIS A 566 -19.55 -19.91 -35.73
C HIS A 566 -19.08 -19.08 -36.95
N ASP A 567 -19.98 -18.31 -37.55
CA ASP A 567 -19.61 -17.30 -38.55
C ASP A 567 -18.49 -16.40 -38.04
N ARG A 568 -17.55 -16.05 -38.94
CA ARG A 568 -16.38 -15.20 -38.70
C ARG A 568 -15.34 -15.76 -37.71
N GLN A 569 -15.50 -17.00 -37.23
CA GLN A 569 -14.59 -17.62 -36.26
C GLN A 569 -13.15 -17.67 -36.77
N PHE A 570 -12.22 -17.43 -35.84
CA PHE A 570 -10.79 -17.51 -36.07
C PHE A 570 -10.22 -18.84 -35.52
N PHE A 571 -9.32 -19.45 -36.28
CA PHE A 571 -8.58 -20.65 -35.90
C PHE A 571 -7.08 -20.34 -35.84
N ALA A 572 -6.51 -20.38 -34.64
CA ALA A 572 -5.07 -20.18 -34.47
C ALA A 572 -4.25 -21.30 -35.13
N ARG A 573 -3.13 -20.96 -35.77
CA ARG A 573 -2.18 -21.93 -36.32
C ARG A 573 -1.36 -22.59 -35.21
N ASN A 574 -1.15 -23.90 -35.32
CA ASN A 574 -0.24 -24.67 -34.47
C ASN A 574 1.20 -24.65 -34.98
N ALA A 575 2.10 -25.39 -34.33
CA ALA A 575 3.49 -25.56 -34.76
C ALA A 575 3.65 -26.26 -36.13
N GLY A 576 2.63 -26.95 -36.63
CA GLY A 576 2.57 -27.48 -38.00
C GLY A 576 2.22 -26.40 -39.06
N ASN A 577 2.07 -25.14 -38.65
CA ASN A 577 1.62 -24.02 -39.48
C ASN A 577 0.25 -24.24 -40.13
N ILE A 578 -0.66 -24.90 -39.41
CA ILE A 578 -2.07 -25.12 -39.78
C ILE A 578 -2.97 -24.81 -38.59
N GLY A 579 -4.17 -24.28 -38.83
CA GLY A 579 -5.24 -24.25 -37.82
C GLY A 579 -6.09 -25.51 -37.92
N ILE A 580 -6.65 -25.98 -36.81
CA ILE A 580 -7.57 -27.14 -36.84
C ILE A 580 -9.00 -26.66 -36.58
N LEU A 581 -9.86 -26.79 -37.61
CA LEU A 581 -11.29 -26.64 -37.45
C LEU A 581 -11.86 -27.93 -36.88
N HIS A 582 -12.24 -27.89 -35.61
CA HIS A 582 -13.02 -28.96 -35.00
C HIS A 582 -14.51 -28.73 -35.28
N LEU A 583 -15.22 -29.82 -35.62
CA LEU A 583 -16.69 -29.83 -35.62
C LEU A 583 -17.18 -31.12 -34.95
N ARG A 584 -17.72 -31.01 -33.73
CA ARG A 584 -18.36 -32.12 -33.00
C ARG A 584 -19.84 -31.87 -32.82
N GLY A 585 -20.66 -32.89 -33.00
CA GLY A 585 -22.11 -32.80 -32.79
C GLY A 585 -22.79 -34.15 -32.63
N ARG A 586 -24.08 -34.14 -32.31
CA ARG A 586 -24.97 -35.30 -32.40
C ARG A 586 -26.07 -35.11 -33.45
N LEU A 587 -26.39 -36.18 -34.17
CA LEU A 587 -27.53 -36.24 -35.09
C LEU A 587 -28.85 -36.42 -34.34
N ASN A 588 -29.85 -35.62 -34.69
CA ASN A 588 -31.22 -35.76 -34.18
C ASN A 588 -32.03 -36.86 -34.91
N THR A 589 -31.52 -37.36 -36.04
CA THR A 589 -32.09 -38.46 -36.83
C THR A 589 -30.98 -39.35 -37.38
N PRO A 590 -31.15 -40.68 -37.49
CA PRO A 590 -30.18 -41.56 -38.13
C PRO A 590 -29.78 -41.10 -39.54
N ALA A 591 -28.53 -41.39 -39.91
CA ALA A 591 -27.96 -41.15 -41.24
C ALA A 591 -26.95 -42.26 -41.58
N ASP A 592 -26.75 -42.52 -42.87
CA ASP A 592 -25.71 -43.46 -43.34
C ASP A 592 -24.31 -42.85 -43.16
N SER A 593 -24.19 -41.53 -43.31
CA SER A 593 -22.97 -40.77 -43.03
C SER A 593 -23.25 -39.30 -42.70
N VAL A 594 -22.25 -38.65 -42.14
CA VAL A 594 -22.13 -37.19 -42.02
C VAL A 594 -20.98 -36.74 -42.93
N PHE A 595 -21.18 -35.63 -43.64
CA PHE A 595 -20.16 -34.99 -44.48
C PHE A 595 -19.87 -33.57 -44.00
N LEU A 596 -18.67 -33.08 -44.30
CA LEU A 596 -18.26 -31.69 -44.17
C LEU A 596 -17.65 -31.25 -45.50
N ASN A 597 -18.33 -30.36 -46.21
CA ASN A 597 -17.78 -29.64 -47.35
C ASN A 597 -16.93 -28.47 -46.83
N LEU A 598 -15.66 -28.37 -47.23
CA LEU A 598 -14.82 -27.20 -47.00
C LEU A 598 -14.70 -26.39 -48.29
N PHE A 599 -15.01 -25.10 -48.19
CA PHE A 599 -14.82 -24.12 -49.27
C PHE A 599 -13.70 -23.14 -48.89
N ALA A 600 -12.94 -22.69 -49.89
CA ALA A 600 -11.97 -21.62 -49.81
C ALA A 600 -12.30 -20.60 -50.92
N ASP A 601 -12.55 -19.35 -50.54
CA ASP A 601 -13.02 -18.26 -51.42
C ASP A 601 -14.15 -18.71 -52.36
N ASP A 602 -15.17 -19.33 -51.74
CA ASP A 602 -16.36 -19.96 -52.32
C ASP A 602 -16.14 -21.16 -53.28
N GLN A 603 -14.90 -21.57 -53.51
CA GLN A 603 -14.60 -22.82 -54.25
C GLN A 603 -14.56 -24.02 -53.30
N LEU A 604 -15.26 -25.10 -53.62
CA LEU A 604 -15.19 -26.36 -52.86
C LEU A 604 -13.78 -26.97 -53.02
N VAL A 605 -13.05 -27.10 -51.90
CA VAL A 605 -11.68 -27.62 -51.87
C VAL A 605 -11.55 -29.00 -51.22
N ASP A 606 -12.47 -29.38 -50.33
CA ASP A 606 -12.56 -30.75 -49.78
C ASP A 606 -14.01 -31.16 -49.46
N THR A 607 -14.27 -32.47 -49.45
CA THR A 607 -15.45 -33.08 -48.85
C THR A 607 -15.03 -34.31 -48.02
N THR A 608 -14.74 -34.10 -46.74
CA THR A 608 -14.54 -35.19 -45.77
C THR A 608 -15.87 -35.81 -45.37
N SER A 609 -15.94 -37.13 -45.16
CA SER A 609 -17.16 -37.84 -44.75
C SER A 609 -16.86 -39.03 -43.84
N LEU A 610 -17.73 -39.29 -42.86
CA LEU A 610 -17.60 -40.37 -41.88
C LEU A 610 -18.96 -40.95 -41.47
N ALA A 611 -18.97 -42.17 -40.94
CA ALA A 611 -20.17 -42.74 -40.32
C ALA A 611 -20.29 -42.23 -38.87
N PRO A 612 -21.49 -41.81 -38.42
CA PRO A 612 -21.71 -41.45 -37.02
C PRO A 612 -21.56 -42.68 -36.11
N ASP A 613 -21.28 -42.46 -34.83
CA ASP A 613 -21.18 -43.54 -33.83
C ASP A 613 -22.55 -44.18 -33.52
N ALA A 614 -22.54 -45.24 -32.71
CA ALA A 614 -23.77 -45.92 -32.28
C ALA A 614 -24.72 -45.06 -31.41
N SER A 615 -24.28 -43.87 -31.00
CA SER A 615 -25.06 -42.86 -30.26
C SER A 615 -25.46 -41.65 -31.12
N GLY A 616 -25.14 -41.66 -32.42
CA GLY A 616 -25.41 -40.58 -33.38
C GLY A 616 -24.41 -39.42 -33.34
N ARG A 617 -23.28 -39.53 -32.61
CA ARG A 617 -22.22 -38.52 -32.59
C ARG A 617 -21.33 -38.56 -33.82
N TYR A 618 -20.75 -37.42 -34.16
CA TYR A 618 -19.77 -37.25 -35.22
C TYR A 618 -18.73 -36.20 -34.81
N ALA A 619 -17.49 -36.35 -35.30
CA ALA A 619 -16.39 -35.47 -35.00
C ALA A 619 -15.48 -35.30 -36.23
N PHE A 620 -15.33 -34.08 -36.70
CA PHE A 620 -14.35 -33.69 -37.71
C PHE A 620 -13.20 -32.89 -37.08
N ALA A 621 -12.01 -33.03 -37.65
CA ALA A 621 -10.85 -32.19 -37.39
C ALA A 621 -10.21 -31.88 -38.75
N ILE A 622 -10.51 -30.69 -39.29
CA ILE A 622 -10.16 -30.28 -40.65
C ILE A 622 -9.00 -29.28 -40.61
N PRO A 623 -7.87 -29.54 -41.30
CA PRO A 623 -6.76 -28.61 -41.34
C PRO A 623 -7.08 -27.41 -42.25
N LEU A 624 -6.94 -26.21 -41.71
CA LEU A 624 -7.00 -24.94 -42.42
C LEU A 624 -5.56 -24.43 -42.64
N THR A 625 -5.27 -23.94 -43.83
CA THR A 625 -3.97 -23.30 -44.13
C THR A 625 -4.07 -21.81 -43.80
N PRO A 626 -3.13 -21.23 -43.02
CA PRO A 626 -3.14 -19.80 -42.74
C PRO A 626 -2.79 -19.01 -44.01
N GLY A 627 -3.53 -17.93 -44.26
CA GLY A 627 -3.39 -17.08 -45.45
C GLY A 627 -4.60 -16.17 -45.65
N LEU A 628 -4.51 -15.24 -46.60
CA LEU A 628 -5.62 -14.31 -46.94
C LEU A 628 -6.72 -15.00 -47.76
N VAL A 629 -7.31 -16.03 -47.17
CA VAL A 629 -8.33 -16.93 -47.75
C VAL A 629 -9.54 -16.94 -46.81
N ARG A 630 -10.75 -16.81 -47.34
CA ARG A 630 -11.98 -17.04 -46.58
C ARG A 630 -12.38 -18.49 -46.65
N TYR A 631 -12.41 -19.17 -45.51
CA TYR A 631 -13.00 -20.49 -45.41
C TYR A 631 -14.51 -20.41 -45.12
N ARG A 632 -15.25 -21.38 -45.66
CA ARG A 632 -16.67 -21.61 -45.38
C ARG A 632 -16.92 -23.12 -45.28
N ILE A 633 -17.84 -23.54 -44.43
CA ILE A 633 -18.22 -24.96 -44.32
C ILE A 633 -19.72 -25.20 -44.54
N GLU A 634 -20.05 -26.38 -45.09
CA GLU A 634 -21.38 -26.98 -45.00
C GLU A 634 -21.24 -28.36 -44.36
N CYS A 635 -21.74 -28.51 -43.14
CA CYS A 635 -21.85 -29.81 -42.46
C CYS A 635 -23.26 -30.37 -42.64
N GLY A 636 -23.39 -31.66 -42.91
CA GLY A 636 -24.71 -32.26 -43.08
C GLY A 636 -24.72 -33.79 -43.10
N SER A 637 -25.91 -34.36 -43.21
CA SER A 637 -26.13 -35.81 -43.22
C SER A 637 -26.52 -36.33 -44.60
N LEU A 638 -26.22 -37.60 -44.84
CA LEU A 638 -26.66 -38.38 -45.99
C LEU A 638 -27.43 -39.61 -45.50
N GLN A 639 -28.69 -39.76 -45.91
CA GLN A 639 -29.51 -40.93 -45.61
C GLN A 639 -30.26 -41.36 -46.86
N ALA A 640 -30.03 -42.59 -47.31
CA ALA A 640 -30.66 -43.18 -48.50
C ALA A 640 -30.59 -42.27 -49.74
N GLN A 641 -29.39 -41.76 -50.04
CA GLN A 641 -29.09 -40.78 -51.10
C GLN A 641 -29.73 -39.37 -50.92
N THR A 642 -30.43 -39.10 -49.83
CA THR A 642 -30.95 -37.75 -49.50
C THR A 642 -29.90 -36.99 -48.71
N LYS A 643 -29.40 -35.87 -49.25
CA LYS A 643 -28.43 -34.96 -48.61
C LYS A 643 -29.17 -33.83 -47.88
N THR A 644 -28.89 -33.67 -46.59
CA THR A 644 -29.49 -32.62 -45.73
C THR A 644 -28.37 -31.77 -45.13
N ILE A 645 -28.40 -30.46 -45.32
CA ILE A 645 -27.50 -29.54 -44.60
C ILE A 645 -27.98 -29.41 -43.15
N LEU A 646 -27.07 -29.53 -42.19
CA LEU A 646 -27.35 -29.43 -40.76
C LEU A 646 -26.78 -28.13 -40.17
N HIS A 647 -25.62 -27.68 -40.66
CA HIS A 647 -24.95 -26.47 -40.20
C HIS A 647 -24.10 -25.82 -41.31
N THR A 648 -23.96 -24.50 -41.25
CA THR A 648 -23.10 -23.70 -42.12
C THR A 648 -22.38 -22.64 -41.29
N ALA A 649 -21.14 -22.32 -41.64
CA ALA A 649 -20.41 -21.21 -41.03
C ALA A 649 -19.49 -20.54 -42.06
N ASP A 650 -19.57 -19.21 -42.14
CA ASP A 650 -19.01 -18.39 -43.22
C ASP A 650 -17.91 -17.43 -42.72
N ASP A 651 -17.07 -16.92 -43.65
CA ASP A 651 -16.01 -15.92 -43.38
C ASP A 651 -15.01 -16.35 -42.28
N LEU A 652 -14.74 -17.66 -42.20
CA LEU A 652 -13.82 -18.30 -41.26
C LEU A 652 -12.36 -18.02 -41.65
N LEU A 653 -11.51 -17.70 -40.67
CA LEU A 653 -10.11 -17.34 -40.91
C LEU A 653 -9.14 -18.23 -40.12
N CYS A 654 -7.93 -18.42 -40.65
CA CYS A 654 -6.85 -19.14 -39.99
C CYS A 654 -5.57 -18.29 -39.95
N GLY A 655 -4.92 -18.18 -38.79
CA GLY A 655 -3.72 -17.35 -38.63
C GLY A 655 -3.18 -17.28 -37.19
N ASP A 656 -2.57 -16.16 -36.78
CA ASP A 656 -2.01 -16.00 -35.42
C ASP A 656 -2.91 -15.22 -34.46
N ALA A 657 -2.95 -15.63 -33.19
CA ALA A 657 -3.67 -14.93 -32.12
C ALA A 657 -2.70 -14.33 -31.07
N TYR A 658 -3.00 -13.12 -30.62
CA TYR A 658 -2.21 -12.35 -29.65
C TYR A 658 -3.11 -11.76 -28.55
N LEU A 659 -2.51 -11.45 -27.40
CA LEU A 659 -3.16 -10.68 -26.33
C LEU A 659 -2.55 -9.29 -26.21
N ILE A 660 -3.39 -8.31 -25.87
CA ILE A 660 -2.96 -7.02 -25.33
C ILE A 660 -3.50 -6.90 -23.91
N GLU A 661 -2.65 -6.60 -22.94
CA GLU A 661 -3.05 -6.40 -21.54
C GLU A 661 -2.24 -5.26 -20.89
N GLY A 662 -2.65 -4.83 -19.69
CA GLY A 662 -2.11 -3.66 -19.01
C GLY A 662 -3.15 -2.56 -18.81
N GLN A 663 -2.75 -1.28 -18.89
CA GLN A 663 -3.63 -0.15 -18.58
C GLN A 663 -4.02 0.71 -19.78
N SER A 664 -4.35 1.99 -19.57
CA SER A 664 -5.00 2.85 -20.57
C SER A 664 -4.20 3.04 -21.86
N ASN A 665 -2.88 3.05 -21.81
CA ASN A 665 -2.05 3.07 -23.02
C ASN A 665 -1.99 1.71 -23.75
N ALA A 666 -2.32 0.59 -23.10
CA ALA A 666 -2.63 -0.68 -23.78
C ALA A 666 -4.06 -0.70 -24.36
N VAL A 667 -5.04 -0.11 -23.66
CA VAL A 667 -6.40 0.10 -24.19
C VAL A 667 -6.37 0.97 -25.45
N SER A 668 -5.58 2.05 -25.44
CA SER A 668 -5.31 2.98 -26.54
C SER A 668 -6.57 3.46 -27.31
N THR A 669 -7.63 3.81 -26.58
CA THR A 669 -8.89 4.37 -27.11
C THR A 669 -9.05 5.87 -26.92
N ASP A 670 -8.28 6.49 -26.02
CA ASP A 670 -8.21 7.95 -25.89
C ASP A 670 -6.97 8.46 -26.62
N TRP A 671 -7.23 9.19 -27.71
CA TRP A 671 -6.25 9.82 -28.58
C TRP A 671 -6.66 11.27 -28.92
N GLY A 672 -7.51 11.89 -28.10
CA GLY A 672 -8.04 13.23 -28.34
C GLY A 672 -8.99 13.33 -29.54
N SER A 673 -8.93 14.46 -30.25
CA SER A 673 -9.86 14.83 -31.33
C SER A 673 -9.45 14.39 -32.74
N ASP A 674 -8.42 13.56 -32.88
CA ASP A 674 -7.89 13.15 -34.20
C ASP A 674 -8.92 12.33 -34.99
N THR A 675 -9.29 12.83 -36.18
CA THR A 675 -10.17 12.13 -37.12
C THR A 675 -9.41 10.99 -37.77
N VAL A 676 -9.77 9.75 -37.47
CA VAL A 676 -9.03 8.55 -37.92
C VAL A 676 -9.94 7.52 -38.58
N ASP A 677 -9.35 6.76 -39.50
CA ASP A 677 -9.97 5.59 -40.11
C ASP A 677 -10.12 4.46 -39.08
N ASP A 678 -11.36 4.24 -38.64
CA ASP A 678 -11.77 3.11 -37.81
C ASP A 678 -12.54 2.04 -38.63
N ALA A 679 -12.29 1.97 -39.95
CA ALA A 679 -12.81 0.87 -40.76
C ALA A 679 -12.25 -0.48 -40.25
N PRO A 680 -13.10 -1.48 -39.97
CA PRO A 680 -12.64 -2.80 -39.55
C PRO A 680 -11.80 -3.46 -40.65
N HIS A 681 -10.65 -4.04 -40.30
CA HIS A 681 -9.82 -4.73 -41.29
C HIS A 681 -10.41 -6.12 -41.60
N PRO A 682 -10.61 -6.52 -42.86
CA PRO A 682 -11.31 -7.77 -43.21
C PRO A 682 -10.59 -9.03 -42.70
N TRP A 683 -9.27 -8.95 -42.49
CA TRP A 683 -8.41 -10.05 -42.04
C TRP A 683 -7.97 -9.94 -40.58
N VAL A 684 -8.50 -8.98 -39.80
CA VAL A 684 -8.25 -8.88 -38.35
C VAL A 684 -9.51 -9.21 -37.57
N ARG A 685 -9.42 -10.11 -36.60
CA ARG A 685 -10.53 -10.58 -35.75
C ARG A 685 -10.34 -10.21 -34.28
N SER A 686 -11.46 -10.17 -33.56
CA SER A 686 -11.49 -10.19 -32.10
C SER A 686 -12.75 -10.93 -31.62
N PHE A 687 -12.86 -11.15 -30.31
CA PHE A 687 -13.97 -11.86 -29.68
C PHE A 687 -14.52 -11.11 -28.46
N GLY A 688 -15.85 -11.02 -28.34
CA GLY A 688 -16.54 -10.37 -27.22
C GLY A 688 -16.24 -8.87 -27.06
N SER A 689 -16.32 -8.39 -25.81
CA SER A 689 -16.00 -7.01 -25.42
C SER A 689 -14.86 -6.95 -24.41
N MET A 690 -14.05 -5.88 -24.44
CA MET A 690 -13.06 -5.56 -23.40
C MET A 690 -13.68 -5.51 -21.98
N GLU A 691 -14.97 -5.23 -21.87
CA GLU A 691 -15.73 -5.23 -20.61
C GLU A 691 -16.01 -6.65 -20.06
N GLY A 692 -15.52 -7.71 -20.72
CA GLY A 692 -15.69 -9.11 -20.31
C GLY A 692 -16.94 -9.80 -20.85
N SER A 693 -17.84 -9.07 -21.52
CA SER A 693 -18.95 -9.69 -22.25
C SER A 693 -18.43 -10.64 -23.32
N LEU A 694 -19.01 -11.84 -23.39
CA LEU A 694 -18.75 -12.79 -24.48
C LEU A 694 -19.48 -12.39 -25.77
N GLU A 695 -20.48 -11.51 -25.69
CA GLU A 695 -21.22 -10.98 -26.83
C GLU A 695 -20.83 -9.52 -27.16
N PRO A 696 -20.80 -9.11 -28.45
CA PRO A 696 -20.99 -9.95 -29.63
C PRO A 696 -19.83 -10.95 -29.80
N ALA A 697 -20.13 -12.21 -30.15
CA ALA A 697 -19.16 -13.31 -30.23
C ALA A 697 -17.96 -13.02 -31.17
N TRP A 698 -17.99 -13.47 -32.43
CA TRP A 698 -16.91 -13.22 -33.40
C TRP A 698 -17.18 -12.00 -34.30
N GLY A 699 -16.13 -11.23 -34.59
CA GLY A 699 -16.22 -10.12 -35.53
C GLY A 699 -14.87 -9.56 -35.95
N SER A 700 -14.92 -8.64 -36.92
CA SER A 700 -13.75 -7.88 -37.36
C SER A 700 -13.33 -6.91 -36.26
N ALA A 701 -12.03 -6.81 -36.00
CA ALA A 701 -11.53 -5.93 -34.94
C ALA A 701 -11.67 -4.44 -35.30
N VAL A 702 -11.80 -3.61 -34.27
CA VAL A 702 -11.94 -2.14 -34.34
C VAL A 702 -11.02 -1.43 -33.36
N ARG A 703 -10.71 -0.15 -33.58
CA ARG A 703 -9.95 0.67 -32.62
C ARG A 703 -10.83 1.04 -31.43
N ARG A 704 -12.09 1.47 -31.64
CA ARG A 704 -12.99 1.94 -30.57
C ARG A 704 -14.50 1.81 -30.88
N GLU A 705 -15.15 0.75 -30.39
CA GLU A 705 -16.63 0.58 -30.47
C GLU A 705 -17.25 0.14 -29.12
N GLY A 706 -16.97 0.90 -28.04
CA GLY A 706 -17.56 0.61 -26.72
C GLY A 706 -17.18 -0.77 -26.20
N GLY A 707 -15.88 -1.11 -26.29
CA GLY A 707 -15.34 -2.40 -25.85
C GLY A 707 -15.52 -3.55 -26.85
N LYS A 708 -16.57 -3.55 -27.67
CA LYS A 708 -16.88 -4.64 -28.62
C LYS A 708 -15.79 -4.80 -29.68
N HIS A 709 -15.28 -6.02 -29.83
CA HIS A 709 -14.20 -6.39 -30.78
C HIS A 709 -13.00 -5.42 -30.78
N GLN A 710 -12.81 -4.72 -29.66
CA GLN A 710 -11.96 -3.54 -29.56
C GLN A 710 -10.54 -3.97 -29.24
N ILE A 711 -9.58 -3.49 -30.03
CA ILE A 711 -8.16 -3.83 -29.88
C ILE A 711 -7.24 -2.61 -29.69
N GLY A 712 -7.81 -1.40 -29.71
CA GLY A 712 -7.08 -0.16 -29.50
C GLY A 712 -6.33 0.35 -30.74
N TYR A 713 -5.77 1.56 -30.65
CA TYR A 713 -5.16 2.23 -31.78
C TYR A 713 -3.87 1.55 -32.26
N TRP A 714 -2.90 1.33 -31.37
CA TRP A 714 -1.62 0.72 -31.75
C TRP A 714 -1.79 -0.77 -32.05
N GLY A 715 -2.70 -1.45 -31.34
CA GLY A 715 -3.07 -2.85 -31.61
C GLY A 715 -3.61 -3.04 -33.03
N MET A 716 -4.50 -2.16 -33.50
CA MET A 716 -4.97 -2.16 -34.89
C MET A 716 -3.86 -1.87 -35.90
N ASN A 717 -2.94 -0.94 -35.61
CA ASN A 717 -1.81 -0.67 -36.51
C ASN A 717 -0.83 -1.85 -36.60
N LEU A 718 -0.52 -2.49 -35.47
CA LEU A 718 0.30 -3.71 -35.42
C LEU A 718 -0.37 -4.87 -36.18
N ALA A 719 -1.67 -5.08 -35.97
CA ALA A 719 -2.42 -6.12 -36.68
C ALA A 719 -2.45 -5.88 -38.20
N ARG A 720 -2.63 -4.63 -38.66
CA ARG A 720 -2.53 -4.27 -40.09
C ARG A 720 -1.13 -4.58 -40.64
N HIS A 721 -0.05 -4.13 -39.97
CA HIS A 721 1.34 -4.44 -40.36
C HIS A 721 1.61 -5.95 -40.49
N LEU A 722 1.15 -6.74 -39.52
CA LEU A 722 1.37 -8.19 -39.52
C LEU A 722 0.61 -8.90 -40.66
N VAL A 723 -0.62 -8.48 -40.95
CA VAL A 723 -1.36 -8.98 -42.13
C VAL A 723 -0.64 -8.58 -43.43
N ASP A 724 -0.25 -7.32 -43.57
CA ASP A 724 0.38 -6.82 -44.80
C ASP A 724 1.75 -7.47 -45.05
N THR A 725 2.54 -7.67 -44.00
CA THR A 725 3.91 -8.23 -44.07
C THR A 725 3.90 -9.75 -44.25
N HIS A 726 3.13 -10.49 -43.46
CA HIS A 726 3.18 -11.96 -43.43
C HIS A 726 2.06 -12.64 -44.24
N GLN A 727 1.10 -11.87 -44.76
CA GLN A 727 -0.05 -12.36 -45.55
C GLN A 727 -0.91 -13.40 -44.79
N ILE A 728 -0.95 -13.29 -43.47
CA ILE A 728 -1.67 -14.18 -42.54
C ILE A 728 -2.70 -13.35 -41.74
N PRO A 729 -3.96 -13.82 -41.60
CA PRO A 729 -4.96 -13.24 -40.71
C PRO A 729 -4.50 -13.14 -39.25
N ILE A 730 -4.96 -12.11 -38.54
CA ILE A 730 -4.54 -11.84 -37.16
C ILE A 730 -5.76 -11.76 -36.24
N CYS A 731 -5.69 -12.38 -35.06
CA CYS A 731 -6.65 -12.18 -33.99
C CYS A 731 -5.98 -11.46 -32.82
N ILE A 732 -6.64 -10.45 -32.25
CA ILE A 732 -6.18 -9.83 -31.01
C ILE A 732 -7.34 -9.78 -30.01
N LEU A 733 -7.10 -10.25 -28.78
CA LEU A 733 -7.98 -9.98 -27.63
C LEU A 733 -7.27 -8.96 -26.73
N ASN A 734 -7.81 -7.75 -26.65
CA ASN A 734 -7.36 -6.75 -25.69
C ASN A 734 -8.17 -6.92 -24.39
N GLY A 735 -7.47 -7.09 -23.26
CA GLY A 735 -8.04 -7.20 -21.90
C GLY A 735 -7.67 -6.03 -20.98
N ALA A 736 -6.92 -5.04 -21.49
CA ALA A 736 -6.41 -3.93 -20.69
C ALA A 736 -7.52 -3.07 -20.06
N VAL A 737 -7.22 -2.45 -18.92
CA VAL A 737 -8.16 -1.61 -18.15
C VAL A 737 -7.48 -0.34 -17.66
N GLY A 738 -8.02 0.82 -18.03
CA GLY A 738 -7.42 2.13 -17.71
C GLY A 738 -7.27 2.41 -16.21
N GLY A 739 -6.14 3.01 -15.82
CA GLY A 739 -5.89 3.45 -14.44
C GLY A 739 -5.66 2.32 -13.43
N THR A 740 -5.08 1.18 -13.85
CA THR A 740 -4.89 0.00 -12.99
C THR A 740 -3.42 -0.30 -12.70
N ARG A 741 -3.12 -0.65 -11.45
CA ARG A 741 -1.83 -1.17 -10.99
C ARG A 741 -1.66 -2.64 -11.33
N ILE A 742 -0.42 -3.14 -11.33
CA ILE A 742 -0.11 -4.53 -11.70
C ILE A 742 -0.78 -5.58 -10.80
N ASP A 743 -0.96 -5.34 -9.50
CA ASP A 743 -1.63 -6.28 -8.58
C ASP A 743 -3.09 -6.54 -8.97
N GLN A 744 -3.74 -5.59 -9.65
CA GLN A 744 -5.14 -5.71 -10.08
C GLN A 744 -5.32 -6.61 -11.32
N HIS A 745 -4.21 -6.95 -12.00
CA HIS A 745 -4.17 -7.91 -13.12
C HIS A 745 -3.97 -9.35 -12.67
N LEU A 746 -3.77 -9.61 -11.37
CA LEU A 746 -3.67 -10.98 -10.85
C LEU A 746 -5.05 -11.69 -10.85
N PRO A 747 -5.09 -13.02 -11.10
CA PRO A 747 -6.32 -13.80 -11.05
C PRO A 747 -6.85 -14.01 -9.62
N ASN A 748 -8.16 -14.15 -9.50
CA ASN A 748 -8.76 -14.83 -8.36
C ASN A 748 -8.35 -16.31 -8.39
N LEU A 749 -7.49 -16.76 -7.48
CA LEU A 749 -7.01 -18.14 -7.47
C LEU A 749 -8.10 -19.18 -7.20
N ALA A 750 -9.17 -18.82 -6.47
CA ALA A 750 -10.32 -19.70 -6.23
C ALA A 750 -11.26 -19.80 -7.45
N ASN A 751 -11.20 -18.84 -8.39
CA ASN A 751 -11.96 -18.84 -9.64
C ASN A 751 -11.21 -18.04 -10.73
N ARG A 752 -10.28 -18.69 -11.44
CA ARG A 752 -9.43 -18.00 -12.43
C ARG A 752 -10.20 -17.20 -13.50
N PRO A 753 -11.32 -17.68 -14.08
CA PRO A 753 -12.17 -16.91 -15.01
C PRO A 753 -13.22 -16.01 -14.31
N ASP A 754 -12.96 -15.50 -13.10
CA ASP A 754 -13.87 -14.61 -12.36
C ASP A 754 -14.10 -13.27 -13.09
N PRO A 755 -15.32 -12.95 -13.54
CA PRO A 755 -15.62 -11.72 -14.27
C PRO A 755 -15.46 -10.43 -13.44
N ALA A 756 -15.34 -10.51 -12.11
CA ALA A 756 -14.98 -9.36 -11.28
C ALA A 756 -13.52 -8.92 -11.52
N THR A 757 -12.62 -9.86 -11.80
CA THR A 757 -11.18 -9.60 -12.01
C THR A 757 -10.86 -9.19 -13.45
N ILE A 758 -9.74 -8.47 -13.65
CA ILE A 758 -9.28 -8.10 -15.01
C ILE A 758 -8.91 -9.37 -15.78
N TYR A 759 -8.01 -10.16 -15.20
CA TYR A 759 -7.55 -11.44 -15.73
C TYR A 759 -8.70 -12.39 -16.10
N GLY A 760 -9.69 -12.55 -15.20
CA GLY A 760 -10.78 -13.48 -15.41
C GLY A 760 -11.71 -13.09 -16.56
N ARG A 761 -11.92 -11.78 -16.81
CA ARG A 761 -12.63 -11.29 -18.00
C ARG A 761 -11.87 -11.60 -19.30
N LEU A 762 -10.55 -11.47 -19.31
CA LEU A 762 -9.75 -11.83 -20.48
C LEU A 762 -9.75 -13.35 -20.69
N LEU A 763 -9.48 -14.13 -19.65
CA LEU A 763 -9.45 -15.58 -19.69
C LEU A 763 -10.80 -16.18 -20.12
N ALA A 764 -11.92 -15.66 -19.63
CA ALA A 764 -13.26 -16.10 -20.05
C ALA A 764 -13.47 -15.92 -21.56
N ARG A 765 -13.01 -14.80 -22.13
CA ARG A 765 -13.07 -14.54 -23.58
C ARG A 765 -12.12 -15.44 -24.37
N VAL A 766 -10.90 -15.67 -23.89
CA VAL A 766 -9.94 -16.59 -24.53
C VAL A 766 -10.45 -18.04 -24.53
N ARG A 767 -11.08 -18.49 -23.44
CA ARG A 767 -11.74 -19.80 -23.32
C ARG A 767 -12.95 -19.90 -24.26
N ALA A 768 -13.85 -18.91 -24.28
CA ALA A 768 -15.02 -18.89 -25.17
C ALA A 768 -14.64 -18.82 -26.66
N ALA A 769 -13.57 -18.10 -27.01
CA ALA A 769 -12.98 -18.10 -28.35
C ALA A 769 -12.24 -19.41 -28.71
N ARG A 770 -12.11 -20.36 -27.76
CA ARG A 770 -11.34 -21.61 -27.87
C ARG A 770 -9.84 -21.40 -28.19
N LEU A 771 -9.30 -20.24 -27.83
CA LEU A 771 -7.95 -19.76 -28.18
C LEU A 771 -6.88 -19.98 -27.11
N THR A 772 -7.17 -20.65 -25.98
CA THR A 772 -6.21 -20.84 -24.86
C THR A 772 -4.85 -21.38 -25.32
N HIS A 773 -4.86 -22.38 -26.20
CA HIS A 773 -3.64 -23.00 -26.75
C HIS A 773 -3.21 -22.37 -28.09
N GLY A 774 -3.84 -21.27 -28.51
CA GLY A 774 -3.58 -20.57 -29.77
C GLY A 774 -2.91 -19.20 -29.60
N ILE A 775 -2.77 -18.69 -28.37
CA ILE A 775 -2.08 -17.43 -28.11
C ILE A 775 -0.58 -17.59 -28.34
N ARG A 776 -0.04 -16.84 -29.31
CA ARG A 776 1.39 -16.85 -29.68
C ARG A 776 2.24 -15.94 -28.80
N ALA A 777 1.74 -14.78 -28.39
CA ALA A 777 2.46 -13.84 -27.53
C ALA A 777 1.52 -12.86 -26.79
N VAL A 778 2.04 -12.27 -25.72
CA VAL A 778 1.39 -11.20 -24.93
C VAL A 778 2.10 -9.87 -25.17
N LEU A 779 1.33 -8.80 -25.37
CA LEU A 779 1.81 -7.43 -25.50
C LEU A 779 1.33 -6.61 -24.29
N TRP A 780 2.28 -6.15 -23.47
CA TRP A 780 2.03 -5.49 -22.18
C TRP A 780 2.43 -4.01 -22.20
N HIS A 781 1.49 -3.11 -21.87
CA HIS A 781 1.81 -1.72 -21.54
C HIS A 781 1.12 -1.30 -20.24
N GLN A 782 1.90 -1.28 -19.16
CA GLN A 782 1.42 -0.88 -17.85
C GLN A 782 2.58 -0.41 -16.97
N GLY A 783 2.25 0.36 -15.93
CA GLY A 783 3.14 0.79 -14.86
C GLY A 783 2.88 2.24 -14.47
N GLU A 784 2.14 2.99 -15.28
CA GLU A 784 1.86 4.40 -14.99
C GLU A 784 1.12 4.58 -13.64
N ALA A 785 0.30 3.60 -13.23
CA ALA A 785 -0.33 3.57 -11.90
C ALA A 785 0.60 3.13 -10.75
N ASP A 786 1.73 2.47 -11.04
CA ASP A 786 2.69 1.96 -10.06
C ASP A 786 3.88 2.92 -9.82
N GLN A 787 4.01 4.00 -10.60
CA GLN A 787 4.97 5.09 -10.36
C GLN A 787 4.74 5.80 -9.01
N GLY A 788 3.52 5.69 -8.50
CA GLY A 788 3.03 6.41 -7.33
C GLY A 788 3.29 5.70 -6.01
N ALA A 789 2.75 6.31 -4.96
CA ALA A 789 2.85 5.85 -3.59
C ALA A 789 1.81 4.76 -3.23
N ASP A 790 0.94 4.39 -4.15
CA ASP A 790 -0.29 3.65 -3.86
C ASP A 790 -0.16 2.13 -4.07
N GLY A 791 1.00 1.55 -3.76
CA GLY A 791 1.23 0.11 -3.83
C GLY A 791 0.39 -0.68 -2.80
N PRO A 792 0.13 -1.99 -3.03
CA PRO A 792 -0.85 -2.76 -2.27
C PRO A 792 -0.58 -2.83 -0.76
N ASP A 793 0.69 -2.90 -0.35
CA ASP A 793 1.08 -2.92 1.07
C ASP A 793 1.05 -1.54 1.75
N GLY A 794 0.79 -0.46 1.00
CA GLY A 794 1.24 0.90 1.37
C GLY A 794 2.73 1.12 1.07
N GLY A 795 3.34 0.30 0.21
CA GLY A 795 4.63 0.62 -0.41
C GLY A 795 4.44 1.55 -1.60
N TYR A 796 5.54 2.05 -2.18
CA TYR A 796 5.49 2.50 -3.57
C TYR A 796 5.19 1.32 -4.49
N GLY A 797 4.50 1.54 -5.62
CA GLY A 797 4.16 0.44 -6.55
C GLY A 797 5.40 -0.32 -7.05
N SER A 798 6.52 0.39 -7.22
CA SER A 798 7.84 -0.19 -7.53
C SER A 798 8.31 -1.27 -6.55
N GLU A 799 7.93 -1.23 -5.26
CA GLU A 799 8.36 -2.21 -4.24
C GLU A 799 7.86 -3.64 -4.56
N THR A 800 6.71 -3.76 -5.23
CA THR A 800 6.06 -5.06 -5.50
C THR A 800 6.07 -5.48 -6.98
N TYR A 801 6.46 -4.57 -7.88
CA TYR A 801 6.22 -4.72 -9.32
C TYR A 801 6.81 -5.99 -9.94
N ARG A 802 8.07 -6.33 -9.64
CA ARG A 802 8.73 -7.53 -10.21
C ARG A 802 8.04 -8.82 -9.78
N ALA A 803 7.72 -8.95 -8.49
CA ALA A 803 7.05 -10.13 -7.95
C ALA A 803 5.65 -10.32 -8.55
N ASN A 804 4.86 -9.23 -8.63
CA ASN A 804 3.54 -9.26 -9.25
C ASN A 804 3.62 -9.64 -10.74
N PHE A 805 4.65 -9.17 -11.47
CA PHE A 805 4.85 -9.58 -12.86
C PHE A 805 5.26 -11.07 -12.99
N HIS A 806 6.11 -11.58 -12.10
CA HIS A 806 6.50 -13.00 -12.09
C HIS A 806 5.26 -13.89 -11.92
N GLU A 807 4.42 -13.63 -10.93
CA GLU A 807 3.18 -14.40 -10.73
C GLU A 807 2.18 -14.22 -11.88
N LEU A 808 2.00 -12.99 -12.41
CA LEU A 808 1.14 -12.73 -13.57
C LEU A 808 1.58 -13.52 -14.83
N SER A 809 2.88 -13.51 -15.13
CA SER A 809 3.43 -14.27 -16.27
C SER A 809 3.31 -15.78 -16.08
N ALA A 810 3.54 -16.28 -14.86
CA ALA A 810 3.33 -17.68 -14.50
C ALA A 810 1.85 -18.09 -14.58
N HIS A 811 0.93 -17.16 -14.35
CA HIS A 811 -0.49 -17.36 -14.56
C HIS A 811 -0.87 -17.41 -16.05
N TRP A 812 -0.42 -16.44 -16.87
CA TRP A 812 -0.63 -16.47 -18.31
C TRP A 812 -0.14 -17.79 -18.92
N GLN A 813 1.10 -18.20 -18.63
CA GLN A 813 1.67 -19.43 -19.19
C GLN A 813 0.99 -20.70 -18.65
N ARG A 814 0.31 -20.67 -17.50
CA ARG A 814 -0.46 -21.83 -16.97
C ARG A 814 -1.84 -21.97 -17.62
N ASP A 815 -2.53 -20.86 -17.94
CA ASP A 815 -3.81 -20.90 -18.67
C ASP A 815 -3.65 -20.96 -20.20
N MET A 816 -2.53 -20.47 -20.74
CA MET A 816 -2.29 -20.26 -22.18
C MET A 816 -0.88 -20.75 -22.54
N PRO A 817 -0.65 -22.08 -22.57
CA PRO A 817 0.68 -22.64 -22.39
C PRO A 817 1.60 -22.55 -23.61
N ASN A 818 1.07 -22.15 -24.77
CA ASN A 818 1.84 -21.92 -26.00
C ASN A 818 2.29 -20.46 -26.20
N ILE A 819 2.12 -19.59 -25.20
CA ILE A 819 2.74 -18.25 -25.22
C ILE A 819 4.24 -18.42 -25.44
N GLY A 820 4.70 -17.93 -26.59
CA GLY A 820 6.07 -18.08 -27.07
C GLY A 820 6.95 -16.88 -26.76
N HIS A 821 6.38 -15.70 -26.51
CA HIS A 821 7.13 -14.47 -26.19
C HIS A 821 6.26 -13.47 -25.40
N ILE A 822 6.90 -12.62 -24.61
CA ILE A 822 6.27 -11.47 -23.93
C ILE A 822 6.94 -10.18 -24.41
N PHE A 823 6.15 -9.24 -24.92
CA PHE A 823 6.62 -7.92 -25.33
C PHE A 823 6.13 -6.88 -24.33
N LEU A 824 7.04 -6.09 -23.73
CA LEU A 824 6.68 -5.00 -22.82
C LEU A 824 7.15 -3.63 -23.32
N PHE A 825 6.49 -2.59 -22.84
CA PHE A 825 6.96 -1.20 -22.96
C PHE A 825 7.48 -0.71 -21.60
N GLN A 826 8.68 -0.11 -21.57
CA GLN A 826 9.07 0.74 -20.44
C GLN A 826 8.28 2.05 -20.53
N ILE A 827 7.58 2.44 -19.47
CA ILE A 827 6.80 3.69 -19.40
C ILE A 827 7.71 4.95 -19.39
N TRP A 828 7.15 6.13 -19.69
CA TRP A 828 7.85 7.41 -19.51
C TRP A 828 7.69 7.97 -18.08
N PRO A 829 8.51 8.96 -17.65
CA PRO A 829 8.39 9.59 -16.34
C PRO A 829 7.15 10.50 -16.21
N ASN A 830 6.60 10.60 -15.00
CA ASN A 830 5.40 11.35 -14.61
C ASN A 830 4.16 11.01 -15.45
N ALA A 831 4.05 9.79 -15.98
CA ALA A 831 2.90 9.40 -16.79
C ALA A 831 1.60 9.60 -16.01
N CYS A 832 0.59 10.23 -16.63
CA CYS A 832 -0.67 10.60 -15.99
C CYS A 832 -0.53 11.45 -14.70
N SER A 833 0.60 12.12 -14.49
CA SER A 833 0.96 12.84 -13.25
C SER A 833 1.07 11.98 -11.99
N GLN A 834 1.19 10.65 -12.13
CA GLN A 834 1.24 9.72 -10.99
C GLN A 834 2.67 9.43 -10.48
N GLY A 835 3.70 9.87 -11.22
CA GLY A 835 5.11 9.79 -10.83
C GLY A 835 5.63 11.02 -10.09
N GLY A 836 6.94 11.27 -10.20
CA GLY A 836 7.66 12.36 -9.55
C GLY A 836 8.31 12.01 -8.23
N THR A 837 8.68 10.75 -8.04
CA THR A 837 9.45 10.24 -6.91
C THR A 837 10.54 9.29 -7.41
N ALA A 838 11.59 9.04 -6.62
CA ALA A 838 12.63 8.06 -6.98
C ALA A 838 12.06 6.63 -7.20
N ALA A 839 10.89 6.31 -6.63
CA ALA A 839 10.20 5.05 -6.90
C ALA A 839 9.69 4.93 -8.34
N SER A 840 9.28 6.04 -8.98
CA SER A 840 8.96 6.09 -10.40
C SER A 840 10.18 5.79 -11.27
N ASP A 841 11.36 6.30 -10.88
CA ASP A 841 12.63 6.02 -11.56
C ASP A 841 13.03 4.54 -11.41
N ARG A 842 12.93 4.00 -10.18
CA ARG A 842 13.14 2.56 -9.88
C ARG A 842 12.17 1.65 -10.62
N LEU A 843 10.90 2.04 -10.78
CA LEU A 843 9.93 1.25 -11.56
C LEU A 843 10.37 1.11 -13.01
N ARG A 844 10.86 2.19 -13.64
CA ARG A 844 11.40 2.12 -15.00
C ARG A 844 12.65 1.24 -15.05
N ASP A 845 13.52 1.30 -14.04
CA ASP A 845 14.67 0.39 -13.93
C ASP A 845 14.26 -1.08 -13.82
N ILE A 846 13.24 -1.40 -13.00
CA ILE A 846 12.64 -2.74 -12.94
C ILE A 846 12.13 -3.15 -14.32
N GLN A 847 11.40 -2.30 -15.05
CA GLN A 847 10.87 -2.63 -16.37
C GLN A 847 11.95 -2.93 -17.43
N ARG A 848 13.08 -2.20 -17.46
CA ARG A 848 14.18 -2.51 -18.39
C ARG A 848 14.98 -3.77 -17.99
N THR A 849 15.06 -4.07 -16.70
CA THR A 849 15.80 -5.23 -16.19
C THR A 849 14.95 -6.48 -16.06
N LEU A 850 13.63 -6.38 -16.19
CA LEU A 850 12.68 -7.50 -16.16
C LEU A 850 12.98 -8.60 -17.21
N PRO A 851 13.37 -8.29 -18.47
CA PRO A 851 13.74 -9.32 -19.45
C PRO A 851 14.93 -10.20 -19.05
N ARG A 852 15.73 -9.79 -18.04
CA ARG A 852 16.83 -10.61 -17.51
C ARG A 852 16.31 -11.85 -16.77
N ASP A 853 15.05 -11.81 -16.33
CA ASP A 853 14.38 -12.91 -15.63
C ASP A 853 13.71 -13.92 -16.59
N PHE A 854 13.74 -13.68 -17.92
CA PHE A 854 12.98 -14.42 -18.94
C PHE A 854 13.78 -14.66 -20.25
N ALA A 855 13.88 -15.90 -20.72
CA ALA A 855 14.53 -16.24 -21.99
C ALA A 855 13.80 -15.75 -23.25
N ARG A 856 12.51 -15.39 -23.14
CA ARG A 856 11.64 -14.96 -24.27
C ARG A 856 10.81 -13.72 -23.92
N MET A 857 11.52 -12.66 -23.53
CA MET A 857 10.94 -11.35 -23.31
C MET A 857 11.69 -10.28 -24.12
N SER A 858 11.01 -9.21 -24.51
CA SER A 858 11.64 -8.02 -25.09
C SER A 858 10.98 -6.74 -24.59
N VAL A 859 11.79 -5.69 -24.43
CA VAL A 859 11.36 -4.38 -23.94
C VAL A 859 11.56 -3.30 -25.00
N MET A 860 10.62 -2.38 -25.09
CA MET A 860 10.67 -1.20 -25.97
C MET A 860 10.57 0.10 -25.16
N SER A 861 11.38 1.10 -25.52
CA SER A 861 11.40 2.41 -24.86
C SER A 861 10.30 3.33 -25.39
N THR A 862 9.50 3.92 -24.50
CA THR A 862 8.49 4.93 -24.87
C THR A 862 9.04 6.36 -24.92
N LEU A 863 10.18 6.63 -24.28
CA LEU A 863 10.80 7.95 -24.15
C LEU A 863 11.03 8.65 -25.50
N GLY A 864 11.32 7.86 -26.54
CA GLY A 864 11.65 8.33 -27.87
C GLY A 864 10.47 8.75 -28.75
N ILE A 865 9.24 8.40 -28.37
CA ILE A 865 8.02 8.52 -29.19
C ILE A 865 7.66 9.99 -29.43
N ARG A 866 7.21 10.32 -30.65
CA ARG A 866 6.72 11.66 -31.01
C ARG A 866 5.47 11.64 -31.89
N PRO A 867 4.58 12.64 -31.75
CA PRO A 867 4.53 13.65 -30.68
C PRO A 867 4.29 13.02 -29.30
N GLU A 868 4.84 13.64 -28.26
CA GLU A 868 4.68 13.21 -26.87
C GLU A 868 3.22 13.28 -26.40
N GLY A 869 2.86 12.42 -25.44
CA GLY A 869 1.58 12.48 -24.73
C GLY A 869 1.73 13.02 -23.31
N GLY A 870 0.65 12.97 -22.53
CA GLY A 870 0.66 13.38 -21.11
C GLY A 870 0.28 12.21 -20.18
N CYS A 871 -1.00 11.84 -20.21
CA CYS A 871 -1.47 10.55 -19.70
C CYS A 871 -1.57 9.54 -20.85
N HIS A 872 -2.14 9.97 -21.98
CA HIS A 872 -2.32 9.19 -23.20
C HIS A 872 -1.62 9.84 -24.40
N TYR A 873 -1.36 9.06 -25.45
CA TYR A 873 -0.78 9.54 -26.70
C TYR A 873 -1.87 10.08 -27.64
N PRO A 874 -1.56 11.06 -28.52
CA PRO A 874 -2.37 11.34 -29.70
C PRO A 874 -2.23 10.21 -30.75
N ALA A 875 -3.03 10.24 -31.81
CA ALA A 875 -3.09 9.14 -32.78
C ALA A 875 -1.74 8.83 -33.46
N ALA A 876 -0.92 9.86 -33.70
CA ALA A 876 0.43 9.71 -34.24
C ALA A 876 1.41 9.03 -33.25
N GLY A 877 1.26 9.27 -31.95
CA GLY A 877 2.10 8.62 -30.93
C GLY A 877 1.81 7.12 -30.79
N TYR A 878 0.53 6.73 -30.81
CA TYR A 878 0.16 5.30 -30.89
C TYR A 878 0.56 4.65 -32.22
N ALA A 879 0.60 5.40 -33.33
CA ALA A 879 1.13 4.87 -34.58
C ALA A 879 2.64 4.54 -34.47
N GLU A 880 3.41 5.38 -33.78
CA GLU A 880 4.83 5.15 -33.51
C GLU A 880 5.06 3.98 -32.53
N MET A 881 4.21 3.80 -31.50
CA MET A 881 4.25 2.60 -30.65
C MET A 881 4.12 1.31 -31.47
N ALA A 882 3.19 1.26 -32.42
CA ALA A 882 3.03 0.11 -33.31
C ALA A 882 4.24 -0.08 -34.24
N ARG A 883 4.80 1.02 -34.78
CA ARG A 883 5.99 0.99 -35.65
C ARG A 883 7.24 0.49 -34.92
N LEU A 884 7.39 0.82 -33.64
CA LEU A 884 8.49 0.36 -32.79
C LEU A 884 8.32 -1.11 -32.36
N MET A 885 7.08 -1.54 -32.08
CA MET A 885 6.80 -2.91 -31.63
C MET A 885 6.81 -3.94 -32.77
N ALA A 886 6.38 -3.56 -33.96
CA ALA A 886 6.25 -4.47 -35.10
C ALA A 886 7.53 -5.28 -35.42
N PRO A 887 8.74 -4.69 -35.53
CA PRO A 887 9.96 -5.45 -35.80
C PRO A 887 10.35 -6.47 -34.72
N LEU A 888 9.99 -6.23 -33.44
CA LEU A 888 10.20 -7.22 -32.37
C LEU A 888 9.28 -8.43 -32.57
N VAL A 889 8.02 -8.19 -32.94
CA VAL A 889 7.06 -9.27 -33.25
C VAL A 889 7.48 -10.02 -34.51
N ASP A 890 7.89 -9.32 -35.57
CA ASP A 890 8.42 -9.93 -36.80
C ASP A 890 9.61 -10.86 -36.50
N GLN A 891 10.56 -10.40 -35.67
CA GLN A 891 11.72 -11.19 -35.26
C GLN A 891 11.33 -12.43 -34.44
N ALA A 892 10.63 -12.26 -33.31
CA ALA A 892 10.37 -13.35 -32.37
C ALA A 892 9.23 -14.30 -32.80
N CYS A 893 8.22 -13.81 -33.55
CA CYS A 893 7.07 -14.63 -33.95
C CYS A 893 7.19 -15.22 -35.37
N TYR A 894 7.98 -14.61 -36.26
CA TYR A 894 8.10 -15.01 -37.67
C TYR A 894 9.55 -15.25 -38.13
N GLY A 895 10.55 -15.03 -37.26
CA GLY A 895 11.96 -15.29 -37.56
C GLY A 895 12.60 -14.25 -38.49
N THR A 896 12.01 -13.05 -38.62
CA THR A 896 12.53 -12.00 -39.49
C THR A 896 13.88 -11.49 -38.99
N THR A 897 14.91 -11.58 -39.84
CA THR A 897 16.26 -11.10 -39.55
C THR A 897 16.44 -9.65 -40.01
N PHE A 898 16.92 -8.79 -39.13
CA PHE A 898 17.24 -7.39 -39.39
C PHE A 898 18.75 -7.15 -39.39
N SER A 899 19.23 -6.18 -40.16
CA SER A 899 20.67 -5.82 -40.23
C SER A 899 21.11 -4.84 -39.14
N GLU A 900 20.16 -4.12 -38.54
CA GLU A 900 20.35 -3.19 -37.43
C GLU A 900 19.55 -3.69 -36.20
N PRO A 901 19.92 -3.28 -34.97
CA PRO A 901 19.15 -3.58 -33.77
C PRO A 901 17.70 -3.09 -33.85
N VAL A 902 16.76 -3.93 -33.38
CA VAL A 902 15.32 -3.63 -33.29
C VAL A 902 14.81 -3.49 -31.86
N THR A 903 15.67 -3.70 -30.86
CA THR A 903 15.42 -3.44 -29.44
C THR A 903 15.72 -1.99 -29.08
N ALA A 904 15.25 -1.54 -27.91
CA ALA A 904 15.76 -0.32 -27.28
C ALA A 904 17.09 -0.61 -26.56
N PRO A 905 18.12 0.26 -26.66
CA PRO A 905 19.37 0.09 -25.93
C PRO A 905 19.17 -0.01 -24.41
N ASP A 906 19.71 -1.08 -23.80
CA ASP A 906 19.75 -1.29 -22.34
C ASP A 906 21.16 -1.11 -21.79
N LEU A 907 21.27 -0.57 -20.57
CA LEU A 907 22.54 -0.45 -19.85
C LEU A 907 22.90 -1.78 -19.18
N VAL A 908 23.94 -2.43 -19.70
CA VAL A 908 24.53 -3.66 -19.15
C VAL A 908 25.30 -3.36 -17.87
N ALA A 909 26.21 -2.37 -17.91
CA ALA A 909 27.08 -2.04 -16.78
C ALA A 909 27.49 -0.55 -16.75
N ALA A 910 27.77 -0.06 -15.54
CA ALA A 910 28.44 1.21 -15.29
C ALA A 910 29.72 0.98 -14.47
N CYS A 911 30.81 1.64 -14.83
CA CYS A 911 32.07 1.59 -14.09
C CYS A 911 32.92 2.86 -14.26
N TYR A 912 33.85 3.11 -13.34
CA TYR A 912 34.85 4.16 -13.49
C TYR A 912 35.95 3.72 -14.46
N ALA A 913 36.39 4.63 -15.34
CA ALA A 913 37.43 4.37 -16.35
C ALA A 913 38.78 3.98 -15.72
N ASP A 914 39.17 4.65 -14.63
CA ASP A 914 40.30 4.27 -13.81
C ASP A 914 40.18 4.74 -12.33
N ALA A 915 41.30 4.79 -11.61
CA ALA A 915 41.35 5.17 -10.19
C ALA A 915 41.28 6.69 -9.92
N ASN A 916 41.36 7.56 -10.95
CA ASN A 916 41.22 9.01 -10.82
C ASN A 916 39.75 9.44 -10.76
N ARG A 917 38.83 8.60 -11.24
CA ARG A 917 37.36 8.80 -11.22
C ARG A 917 36.85 10.04 -11.98
N ASP A 918 37.64 10.53 -12.93
CA ASP A 918 37.31 11.65 -13.83
C ASP A 918 36.45 11.26 -15.04
N GLU A 919 36.31 9.96 -15.34
CA GLU A 919 35.44 9.46 -16.40
C GLU A 919 34.66 8.19 -15.98
N ILE A 920 33.37 8.13 -16.33
CA ILE A 920 32.49 6.97 -16.14
C ILE A 920 32.22 6.32 -17.49
N VAL A 921 32.36 5.00 -17.55
CA VAL A 921 32.12 4.15 -18.72
C VAL A 921 30.78 3.44 -18.55
N LEU A 922 29.89 3.65 -19.51
CA LEU A 922 28.59 2.99 -19.64
C LEU A 922 28.64 2.02 -20.82
N GLU A 923 28.26 0.77 -20.56
CA GLU A 923 28.24 -0.31 -21.55
C GLU A 923 26.80 -0.71 -21.86
N PHE A 924 26.42 -0.58 -23.14
CA PHE A 924 25.10 -0.95 -23.64
C PHE A 924 25.13 -2.32 -24.35
N ASP A 925 23.95 -2.93 -24.51
CA ASP A 925 23.76 -4.18 -25.27
C ASP A 925 24.05 -4.02 -26.78
N GLN A 926 23.98 -2.78 -27.29
CA GLN A 926 24.04 -2.45 -28.72
C GLN A 926 24.70 -1.08 -28.96
N PRO A 927 25.06 -0.73 -30.21
CA PRO A 927 25.68 0.55 -30.54
C PRO A 927 24.85 1.78 -30.13
N ILE A 928 25.48 2.72 -29.42
CA ILE A 928 24.84 3.90 -28.81
C ILE A 928 25.39 5.21 -29.40
N VAL A 929 24.52 6.19 -29.61
CA VAL A 929 24.87 7.52 -30.15
C VAL A 929 24.84 8.55 -29.03
N TRP A 930 25.96 9.26 -28.84
CA TRP A 930 26.04 10.40 -27.93
C TRP A 930 25.33 11.65 -28.50
N ASP A 931 24.70 12.41 -27.60
CA ASP A 931 24.16 13.74 -27.85
C ASP A 931 24.52 14.64 -26.65
N ASP A 932 25.20 15.77 -26.88
CA ASP A 932 25.58 16.72 -25.82
C ASP A 932 24.35 17.25 -25.04
N ALA A 933 23.15 17.23 -25.64
CA ALA A 933 21.91 17.58 -24.96
C ALA A 933 21.58 16.62 -23.80
N ALA A 934 22.01 15.35 -23.87
CA ALA A 934 21.74 14.34 -22.85
C ALA A 934 22.46 14.59 -21.51
N VAL A 935 23.45 15.48 -21.46
CA VAL A 935 24.19 15.83 -20.24
C VAL A 935 23.26 16.29 -19.10
N SER A 936 22.15 16.98 -19.41
CA SER A 936 21.17 17.43 -18.41
C SER A 936 20.32 16.31 -17.80
N GLU A 937 20.29 15.13 -18.41
CA GLU A 937 19.40 14.04 -18.04
C GLU A 937 20.04 13.05 -17.04
N PHE A 938 21.36 13.15 -16.83
CA PHE A 938 22.10 12.33 -15.89
C PHE A 938 22.07 12.90 -14.45
N ARG A 939 22.11 12.00 -13.47
CA ARG A 939 22.43 12.30 -12.06
C ARG A 939 23.49 11.32 -11.54
N LEU A 940 24.38 11.81 -10.67
CA LEU A 940 25.28 10.96 -9.88
C LEU A 940 24.87 11.07 -8.41
N ASP A 941 24.55 9.95 -7.76
CA ASP A 941 23.94 9.89 -6.43
C ASP A 941 22.75 10.88 -6.23
N GLY A 942 21.93 11.00 -7.28
CA GLY A 942 20.77 11.93 -7.32
C GLY A 942 21.12 13.38 -7.69
N GLU A 943 22.39 13.79 -7.64
CA GLU A 943 22.82 15.17 -7.87
C GLU A 943 22.98 15.53 -9.37
N PRO A 944 22.46 16.70 -9.81
CA PRO A 944 22.60 17.18 -11.19
C PRO A 944 23.97 17.83 -11.48
N GLY A 945 24.28 17.99 -12.76
CA GLY A 945 25.43 18.79 -13.23
C GLY A 945 26.81 18.20 -12.90
N LYS A 946 26.88 16.91 -12.53
CA LYS A 946 28.14 16.20 -12.26
C LYS A 946 28.79 15.62 -13.52
N ILE A 947 28.01 15.35 -14.56
CA ILE A 947 28.51 15.04 -15.91
C ILE A 947 28.73 16.35 -16.65
N THR A 948 29.82 16.45 -17.42
CA THR A 948 30.27 17.69 -18.07
C THR A 948 30.36 17.59 -19.59
N ALA A 949 30.66 16.40 -20.11
CA ALA A 949 30.71 16.05 -21.53
C ALA A 949 30.63 14.52 -21.69
N GLY A 950 30.60 14.02 -22.92
CA GLY A 950 30.70 12.59 -23.20
C GLY A 950 31.08 12.30 -24.65
N HIS A 951 31.29 11.02 -24.96
CA HIS A 951 31.45 10.52 -26.33
C HIS A 951 31.14 9.01 -26.39
N SER A 952 30.64 8.51 -27.52
CA SER A 952 30.40 7.08 -27.70
C SER A 952 31.30 6.45 -28.77
N THR A 953 31.53 5.14 -28.66
CA THR A 953 32.23 4.32 -29.65
C THR A 953 31.70 2.88 -29.55
N GLY A 954 31.03 2.40 -30.62
CA GLY A 954 30.30 1.14 -30.57
C GLY A 954 29.18 1.20 -29.53
N SER A 955 29.09 0.19 -28.67
CA SER A 955 28.15 0.12 -27.54
C SER A 955 28.65 0.78 -26.25
N THR A 956 29.84 1.40 -26.27
CA THR A 956 30.43 2.07 -25.10
C THR A 956 30.16 3.58 -25.16
N LEU A 957 29.66 4.15 -24.08
CA LEU A 957 29.50 5.59 -23.86
C LEU A 957 30.37 6.02 -22.67
N TRP A 958 31.26 6.99 -22.91
CA TRP A 958 32.15 7.56 -21.91
C TRP A 958 31.62 8.93 -21.48
N LEU A 959 31.62 9.20 -20.17
CA LEU A 959 31.05 10.41 -19.56
C LEU A 959 32.09 11.10 -18.68
N ALA A 960 32.49 12.32 -19.05
CA ALA A 960 33.45 13.12 -18.30
C ALA A 960 32.81 13.73 -17.04
N VAL A 961 33.40 13.48 -15.88
CA VAL A 961 32.88 13.81 -14.56
C VAL A 961 33.54 15.07 -14.00
N ALA A 962 32.78 15.87 -13.25
CA ALA A 962 33.29 17.04 -12.55
C ALA A 962 34.37 16.65 -11.50
N PRO A 963 35.51 17.35 -11.43
CA PRO A 963 36.61 16.99 -10.53
C PRO A 963 36.20 16.87 -9.06
N GLY A 964 36.64 15.79 -8.41
CA GLY A 964 36.34 15.52 -7.00
C GLY A 964 34.94 14.95 -6.73
N CYS A 965 34.23 14.48 -7.76
CA CYS A 965 33.05 13.65 -7.55
C CYS A 965 33.48 12.20 -7.23
N ASP A 966 32.94 11.64 -6.15
CA ASP A 966 33.08 10.22 -5.83
C ASP A 966 31.69 9.64 -5.62
N ALA A 967 31.11 9.08 -6.68
CA ALA A 967 29.71 8.69 -6.74
C ALA A 967 29.56 7.16 -6.70
N ALA A 968 28.57 6.68 -5.96
CA ALA A 968 28.25 5.26 -5.89
C ALA A 968 27.33 4.80 -7.03
N THR A 969 26.47 5.69 -7.54
CA THR A 969 25.37 5.37 -8.47
C THR A 969 25.20 6.39 -9.59
N ILE A 970 24.65 5.93 -10.72
CA ILE A 970 24.24 6.77 -11.85
C ILE A 970 22.77 6.51 -12.24
N THR A 971 22.06 7.59 -12.53
CA THR A 971 20.68 7.59 -13.03
C THR A 971 20.61 8.37 -14.34
N PHE A 972 19.82 7.90 -15.30
CA PHE A 972 19.56 8.55 -16.58
C PHE A 972 18.05 8.72 -16.78
N VAL A 973 17.63 9.96 -17.03
CA VAL A 973 16.23 10.43 -17.07
C VAL A 973 15.55 10.29 -15.70
N VAL A 974 15.63 11.35 -14.89
CA VAL A 974 14.93 11.49 -13.59
C VAL A 974 13.55 12.11 -13.75
N ASP A 975 12.59 11.59 -13.01
CA ASP A 975 11.20 12.03 -13.08
C ASP A 975 11.00 13.53 -12.75
N ARG A 976 10.05 14.16 -13.45
CA ARG A 976 9.71 15.61 -13.46
C ARG A 976 10.86 16.58 -13.80
N GLN A 977 12.10 16.09 -13.91
CA GLN A 977 13.30 16.90 -14.18
C GLN A 977 13.92 16.64 -15.56
N TRP A 978 13.33 15.76 -16.37
CA TRP A 978 13.81 15.40 -17.70
C TRP A 978 13.28 16.31 -18.81
N ASN A 979 14.02 16.41 -19.90
CA ASN A 979 13.55 16.97 -21.17
C ASN A 979 13.36 15.84 -22.18
N PRO A 980 12.13 15.61 -22.70
CA PRO A 980 11.89 14.51 -23.63
C PRO A 980 12.76 14.56 -24.88
N LYS A 981 13.24 15.74 -25.29
CA LYS A 981 14.07 15.93 -26.48
C LYS A 981 15.52 15.46 -26.31
N HIS A 982 16.00 15.26 -25.08
CA HIS A 982 17.41 15.01 -24.75
C HIS A 982 17.73 13.51 -24.54
N VAL A 983 16.98 12.61 -25.18
CA VAL A 983 17.10 11.17 -24.98
C VAL A 983 18.19 10.55 -25.86
N LEU A 984 19.08 9.76 -25.25
CA LEU A 984 20.05 8.90 -25.94
C LEU A 984 19.35 7.90 -26.87
N ARG A 985 20.00 7.55 -27.98
CA ARG A 985 19.46 6.66 -29.02
C ARG A 985 20.51 5.67 -29.54
N GLY A 986 20.06 4.50 -29.97
CA GLY A 986 20.90 3.55 -30.71
C GLY A 986 21.12 3.97 -32.17
N THR A 987 21.95 3.26 -32.92
CA THR A 987 22.14 3.51 -34.38
C THR A 987 20.85 3.35 -35.19
N SER A 988 19.92 2.51 -34.70
CA SER A 988 18.56 2.33 -35.21
C SER A 988 17.63 3.55 -35.00
N GLY A 989 18.08 4.57 -34.25
CA GLY A 989 17.29 5.74 -33.85
C GLY A 989 16.27 5.48 -32.73
N ILE A 990 16.14 4.23 -32.25
CA ILE A 990 15.32 3.86 -31.10
C ILE A 990 15.95 4.48 -29.84
N ALA A 991 15.12 5.05 -28.96
CA ALA A 991 15.62 5.62 -27.70
C ALA A 991 16.08 4.54 -26.73
N ALA A 992 17.15 4.83 -25.99
CA ALA A 992 17.60 3.98 -24.89
C ALA A 992 16.52 3.87 -23.79
N LEU A 993 16.68 2.88 -22.92
CA LEU A 993 15.87 2.72 -21.72
C LEU A 993 16.40 3.64 -20.61
N SER A 994 15.48 4.25 -19.84
CA SER A 994 15.84 4.98 -18.62
C SER A 994 16.22 4.01 -17.50
N PHE A 995 17.21 4.39 -16.69
CA PHE A 995 17.79 3.55 -15.64
C PHE A 995 18.08 4.37 -14.38
N ALA A 996 17.99 3.75 -13.21
CA ALA A 996 18.01 4.44 -11.93
C ALA A 996 18.89 3.76 -10.90
N GLU A 997 19.66 4.57 -10.15
CA GLU A 997 20.50 4.15 -9.03
C GLU A 997 21.49 3.02 -9.37
N VAL A 998 21.93 2.95 -10.62
CA VAL A 998 22.78 1.86 -11.13
C VAL A 998 24.18 1.98 -10.52
N PRO A 999 24.70 0.94 -9.83
CA PRO A 999 26.02 1.00 -9.19
C PRO A 999 27.17 1.25 -10.17
N ILE A 1000 28.05 2.18 -9.83
CA ILE A 1000 29.27 2.49 -10.59
C ILE A 1000 30.40 1.64 -10.03
N ASN A 1001 30.78 0.59 -10.75
CA ASN A 1001 31.79 -0.37 -10.31
C ASN A 1001 33.23 0.15 -10.56
N PRO A 1002 34.25 -0.38 -9.88
CA PRO A 1002 35.64 -0.28 -10.34
C PRO A 1002 35.80 -0.95 -11.71
N LEU A 1003 36.73 -0.48 -12.56
CA LEU A 1003 37.07 -1.17 -13.81
C LEU A 1003 37.55 -2.61 -13.51
N PRO A 1004 37.06 -3.64 -14.21
CA PRO A 1004 37.60 -5.00 -14.11
C PRO A 1004 39.11 -5.05 -14.41
N ALA A 1005 39.88 -5.72 -13.56
CA ALA A 1005 41.35 -5.75 -13.61
C ALA A 1005 41.92 -6.45 -14.85
N ASP A 1006 41.07 -7.17 -15.58
CA ASP A 1006 41.32 -7.97 -16.78
C ASP A 1006 40.84 -7.29 -18.08
N ARG A 1007 40.20 -6.11 -18.01
CA ARG A 1007 39.94 -5.27 -19.20
C ARG A 1007 41.21 -4.51 -19.61
N PRO A 1008 41.57 -4.49 -20.92
CA PRO A 1008 42.55 -3.54 -21.41
C PRO A 1008 42.02 -2.12 -21.27
N ARG A 1009 42.86 -1.19 -20.80
CA ARG A 1009 42.60 0.24 -20.97
C ARG A 1009 42.79 0.59 -22.46
N PRO A 1010 42.02 1.54 -23.03
CA PRO A 1010 42.24 2.05 -24.38
C PRO A 1010 43.61 2.74 -24.53
#